data_AF-A0A849ZJJ2-F1
#
_entry.id   AF-A0A849ZJJ2-F1
#
_cell.length_a   1.000
_cell.length_b   1.000
_cell.length_c   1.000
_cell.angle_alpha   90.00
_cell.angle_beta   90.00
_cell.angle_gamma   90.00
#
_symmetry.space_group_name_H-M   'P 1'
#
loop_
_entity.id
_entity.type
_entity.pdbx_description
1 polymer ?
#
loop_
_entity_poly.entity_id
_entity_poly.type
_entity_poly.pdbx_seq_one_letter_code
_entity_poly.pdbx_strand_id
1 'polypeptide(L)'
;MRRWSSIRGAGLAQALRVAGLGAAIALVGVGASGCAEEREPINRVQPNALPKAFFAGEDLVDTADDPSFYARAVITDVGYGAAQDGLFTSTYAQPVSVIKWEITEDVLVGRIVYNRVINADGEGDGPTSLDGTVAYAFPIISHFDIRRDYNPTTGEESNVVVENSSDRPWNQREYFRVDWSRNLQTDAYDFDTLSLVGVYGGVSYEPLSYYVNDPRHPDAPHFATSEGYFDVTQKAFAVPGLIDLSHLGWGIDNFPACYLPNDIFGGSYPFGNCNPVELTLRMSFRRAEPSDYQPLDIDGNRFAAFGAFYGERFGYARNYGITDNQYYRLAARFNIWEWHHAYLDLGSDKAPETCPAGFVESEKFPGKCEVPCYTNATPIGKEPTRDENGDGTDDECAAVTPFYGGGSRCDKMEQKCTLPYYQRKEKPIVWHYTKDSSPDYFEGSQLAAHEWDVAMRMAVQTAKYSDCVGIGAGQADCQALFPLYRGQQEDNEDAISLAKEVDDCRAALGNWAQEAGGAAPWEQARIDYCNSQADAIGAQRKYSAGVIAVAKLPEMVTLCHSPVEANDSPACVADHQRLMPQEERARDTRQVLPAGITMAMCDEQFENRFDNPDKVDEELLRTCDNGFYARLGDLRFHQVNVIKNPQTPSPWGIMADADDPRTGEKINSSSNVWA
;
A
#
# COMPACT_ATOMS: atom_id res chain seq x y z
N MET A 1 66.36 -3.01 -28.71
CA MET A 1 67.53 -3.90 -28.98
C MET A 1 67.53 -5.05 -27.97
N ARG A 2 68.35 -6.11 -28.20
CA ARG A 2 68.82 -7.21 -27.29
C ARG A 2 68.17 -7.33 -25.89
N ARG A 3 67.47 -8.45 -25.56
CA ARG A 3 67.97 -9.71 -24.90
C ARG A 3 68.42 -9.51 -23.43
N TRP A 4 68.21 -10.41 -22.46
CA TRP A 4 67.61 -11.77 -22.33
C TRP A 4 67.15 -11.96 -20.85
N SER A 5 66.67 -13.07 -20.26
CA SER A 5 66.59 -14.54 -20.52
C SER A 5 65.42 -15.11 -19.67
N SER A 6 64.56 -16.06 -20.08
CA SER A 6 64.71 -17.52 -20.37
C SER A 6 64.77 -18.45 -19.13
N ILE A 7 63.80 -19.35 -18.91
CA ILE A 7 63.78 -20.84 -19.08
C ILE A 7 62.70 -21.37 -18.08
N ARG A 8 61.93 -22.47 -18.17
CA ARG A 8 61.36 -23.49 -19.13
C ARG A 8 60.24 -24.22 -18.31
N GLY A 9 59.36 -25.10 -18.79
CA GLY A 9 58.96 -25.69 -20.09
C GLY A 9 57.79 -26.68 -19.81
N ALA A 10 56.73 -26.75 -20.62
CA ALA A 10 56.58 -27.53 -21.87
C ALA A 10 56.43 -29.07 -21.65
N GLY A 11 55.53 -29.79 -22.35
CA GLY A 11 54.59 -29.38 -23.41
C GLY A 11 53.69 -30.54 -23.92
N LEU A 12 52.90 -30.30 -24.97
CA LEU A 12 51.84 -31.22 -25.47
C LEU A 12 52.16 -31.91 -26.82
N ALA A 13 51.65 -33.15 -26.95
CA ALA A 13 50.97 -33.76 -28.12
C ALA A 13 51.70 -34.11 -29.45
N GLN A 14 50.99 -34.95 -30.24
CA GLN A 14 51.10 -35.24 -31.70
C GLN A 14 52.27 -36.15 -32.20
N ALA A 15 52.11 -36.99 -33.25
CA ALA A 15 50.92 -37.47 -33.99
C ALA A 15 51.18 -38.67 -34.97
N LEU A 16 50.08 -39.20 -35.57
CA LEU A 16 49.91 -39.77 -36.94
C LEU A 16 50.25 -41.25 -37.32
N ARG A 17 49.17 -41.94 -37.81
CA ARG A 17 49.03 -42.84 -38.99
C ARG A 17 49.44 -44.34 -39.03
N VAL A 18 48.40 -45.19 -38.97
CA VAL A 18 47.92 -46.16 -40.00
C VAL A 18 48.89 -47.22 -40.59
N ALA A 19 48.64 -48.51 -40.28
CA ALA A 19 48.23 -49.58 -41.23
C ALA A 19 48.24 -50.99 -40.56
N GLY A 20 47.27 -51.88 -40.87
CA GLY A 20 47.34 -53.31 -40.49
C GLY A 20 45.98 -54.02 -40.30
N LEU A 21 45.74 -55.12 -41.03
CA LEU A 21 44.51 -55.91 -41.02
C LEU A 21 44.40 -56.82 -39.78
N GLY A 22 43.16 -57.20 -39.40
CA GLY A 22 42.90 -58.38 -38.56
C GLY A 22 41.52 -58.37 -37.91
N ALA A 23 40.64 -59.33 -38.25
CA ALA A 23 39.30 -59.44 -37.69
C ALA A 23 39.05 -60.83 -37.05
N ALA A 24 38.48 -60.87 -35.84
CA ALA A 24 37.70 -62.00 -35.33
C ALA A 24 36.85 -61.61 -34.11
N ILE A 25 35.55 -61.84 -34.25
CA ILE A 25 34.44 -61.64 -33.30
C ILE A 25 34.61 -62.38 -31.97
N ALA A 26 34.24 -61.74 -30.86
CA ALA A 26 33.65 -62.37 -29.67
C ALA A 26 32.74 -61.37 -28.92
N LEU A 27 31.64 -61.83 -28.32
CA LEU A 27 30.68 -60.96 -27.62
C LEU A 27 31.12 -60.68 -26.16
N VAL A 28 30.98 -59.44 -25.73
CA VAL A 28 30.71 -59.09 -24.32
C VAL A 28 29.55 -58.11 -24.31
N GLY A 29 28.39 -58.55 -23.80
CA GLY A 29 27.23 -57.68 -23.64
C GLY A 29 27.35 -56.82 -22.40
N VAL A 30 27.79 -55.56 -22.56
CA VAL A 30 27.65 -54.55 -21.51
C VAL A 30 26.26 -53.92 -21.67
N GLY A 31 25.37 -54.21 -20.72
CA GLY A 31 24.07 -53.54 -20.66
C GLY A 31 24.25 -52.07 -20.34
N ALA A 32 23.89 -51.19 -21.27
CA ALA A 32 23.84 -49.76 -21.03
C ALA A 32 22.66 -49.46 -20.09
N SER A 33 22.95 -49.32 -18.80
CA SER A 33 22.02 -48.76 -17.81
C SER A 33 21.86 -47.26 -18.09
N GLY A 34 21.02 -46.92 -19.07
CA GLY A 34 20.56 -45.56 -19.27
C GLY A 34 19.72 -45.16 -18.06
N CYS A 35 20.25 -44.29 -17.21
CA CYS A 35 19.44 -43.63 -16.20
C CYS A 35 18.36 -42.83 -16.94
N ALA A 36 17.09 -43.13 -16.66
CA ALA A 36 16.00 -42.30 -17.13
C ALA A 36 16.07 -40.98 -16.34
N GLU A 37 16.46 -39.91 -17.02
CA GLU A 37 16.38 -38.54 -16.52
C GLU A 37 14.91 -38.23 -16.21
N GLU A 38 14.59 -37.89 -14.96
CA GLU A 38 13.21 -37.60 -14.57
C GLU A 38 12.75 -36.34 -15.32
N ARG A 39 11.74 -36.51 -16.18
CA ARG A 39 11.20 -35.42 -16.98
C ARG A 39 10.34 -34.54 -16.08
N GLU A 40 10.43 -33.23 -16.28
CA GLU A 40 9.57 -32.27 -15.58
C GLU A 40 8.08 -32.67 -15.69
N PRO A 41 7.28 -32.57 -14.61
CA PRO A 41 5.88 -32.94 -14.62
C PRO A 41 5.06 -32.11 -15.62
N ILE A 42 4.16 -32.78 -16.35
CA ILE A 42 3.22 -32.13 -17.26
C ILE A 42 2.15 -31.44 -16.41
N ASN A 43 2.29 -30.13 -16.18
CA ASN A 43 1.30 -29.36 -15.45
C ASN A 43 0.03 -29.15 -16.31
N ARG A 44 -1.15 -29.45 -15.73
CA ARG A 44 -2.47 -29.18 -16.32
C ARG A 44 -3.34 -28.25 -15.45
N VAL A 45 -2.82 -27.74 -14.34
CA VAL A 45 -3.50 -26.72 -13.53
C VAL A 45 -3.76 -25.49 -14.41
N GLN A 46 -4.98 -24.98 -14.36
CA GLN A 46 -5.41 -23.80 -15.11
C GLN A 46 -4.99 -22.52 -14.35
N PRO A 47 -4.87 -21.36 -15.02
CA PRO A 47 -4.57 -20.10 -14.37
C PRO A 47 -5.52 -19.75 -13.20
N ASN A 48 -5.05 -18.87 -12.32
CA ASN A 48 -5.80 -18.36 -11.17
C ASN A 48 -6.37 -19.49 -10.28
N ALA A 49 -5.57 -20.54 -10.07
CA ALA A 49 -5.70 -21.43 -8.93
C ALA A 49 -5.15 -20.72 -7.69
N LEU A 50 -6.03 -20.34 -6.76
CA LEU A 50 -5.66 -19.52 -5.61
C LEU A 50 -5.58 -20.40 -4.35
N PRO A 51 -4.50 -20.31 -3.55
CA PRO A 51 -4.40 -21.06 -2.30
C PRO A 51 -5.33 -20.43 -1.26
N LYS A 52 -6.16 -21.25 -0.60
CA LYS A 52 -7.11 -20.76 0.41
C LYS A 52 -6.42 -20.12 1.62
N ALA A 53 -5.22 -20.59 1.98
CA ALA A 53 -4.45 -20.04 3.10
C ALA A 53 -3.99 -18.59 2.92
N PHE A 54 -4.08 -18.06 1.69
CA PHE A 54 -3.97 -16.62 1.49
C PHE A 54 -5.15 -15.86 2.13
N PHE A 55 -6.36 -16.43 2.11
CA PHE A 55 -7.62 -15.82 2.53
C PHE A 55 -8.03 -16.17 3.97
N ALA A 56 -7.83 -17.42 4.39
CA ALA A 56 -8.43 -17.99 5.60
C ALA A 56 -7.53 -19.03 6.30
N GLY A 57 -6.36 -18.61 6.78
CA GLY A 57 -5.47 -19.41 7.64
C GLY A 57 -4.78 -20.63 6.99
N GLU A 58 -3.79 -21.19 7.67
CA GLU A 58 -3.30 -22.54 7.37
C GLU A 58 -4.29 -23.60 7.92
N ASP A 59 -5.04 -23.28 8.99
CA ASP A 59 -6.15 -24.12 9.47
C ASP A 59 -7.49 -23.69 8.83
N LEU A 60 -7.85 -24.35 7.72
CA LEU A 60 -9.09 -24.13 6.97
C LEU A 60 -10.39 -24.57 7.71
N VAL A 61 -10.37 -24.70 9.04
CA VAL A 61 -11.48 -25.18 9.88
C VAL A 61 -11.62 -24.36 11.18
N ASP A 62 -10.51 -23.94 11.80
CA ASP A 62 -10.51 -22.87 12.81
C ASP A 62 -10.59 -21.48 12.14
N THR A 63 -10.52 -20.40 12.92
CA THR A 63 -10.51 -19.00 12.46
C THR A 63 -9.48 -18.14 13.22
N ALA A 64 -8.69 -18.77 14.09
CA ALA A 64 -7.69 -18.10 14.94
C ALA A 64 -6.51 -17.49 14.17
N ASP A 65 -6.14 -18.05 13.02
CA ASP A 65 -5.08 -17.57 12.14
C ASP A 65 -5.60 -16.94 10.83
N ASP A 66 -6.91 -16.81 10.67
CA ASP A 66 -7.55 -16.10 9.56
C ASP A 66 -7.00 -14.65 9.42
N PRO A 67 -6.43 -14.28 8.27
CA PRO A 67 -5.92 -12.93 8.04
C PRO A 67 -7.04 -11.93 7.74
N SER A 68 -6.98 -10.75 8.38
CA SER A 68 -7.83 -9.61 8.03
C SER A 68 -7.28 -8.85 6.81
N PHE A 69 -8.16 -8.18 6.07
CA PHE A 69 -7.83 -7.38 4.87
C PHE A 69 -8.46 -5.99 4.93
N TYR A 70 -7.70 -4.96 4.56
CA TYR A 70 -8.26 -3.73 4.03
C TYR A 70 -8.86 -4.00 2.65
N ALA A 71 -10.10 -3.60 2.44
CA ALA A 71 -10.83 -3.79 1.18
C ALA A 71 -11.42 -2.45 0.74
N ARG A 72 -11.24 -2.06 -0.52
CA ARG A 72 -11.78 -0.82 -1.10
C ARG A 72 -12.12 -1.03 -2.56
N ALA A 73 -13.27 -0.50 -2.98
CA ALA A 73 -13.61 -0.36 -4.40
C ALA A 73 -13.41 1.09 -4.85
N VAL A 74 -12.84 1.28 -6.03
CA VAL A 74 -12.54 2.60 -6.61
C VAL A 74 -12.91 2.60 -8.09
N ILE A 75 -13.62 3.63 -8.54
CA ILE A 75 -13.97 3.80 -9.95
C ILE A 75 -12.74 4.36 -10.67
N THR A 76 -12.04 3.52 -11.45
CA THR A 76 -10.80 3.89 -12.13
C THR A 76 -11.05 4.63 -13.43
N ASP A 77 -12.10 4.27 -14.17
CA ASP A 77 -12.46 4.92 -15.44
C ASP A 77 -13.98 5.07 -15.63
N VAL A 78 -14.37 6.11 -16.37
CA VAL A 78 -15.74 6.55 -16.62
C VAL A 78 -15.82 7.14 -18.02
N GLY A 79 -16.72 6.59 -18.86
CA GLY A 79 -16.93 7.10 -20.21
C GLY A 79 -17.39 8.58 -20.25
N TYR A 80 -16.90 9.34 -21.23
CA TYR A 80 -17.28 10.76 -21.39
C TYR A 80 -18.81 10.94 -21.49
N GLY A 81 -19.34 11.89 -20.72
CA GLY A 81 -20.77 12.18 -20.68
C GLY A 81 -21.57 11.34 -19.68
N ALA A 82 -20.93 10.63 -18.74
CA ALA A 82 -21.57 10.04 -17.56
C ALA A 82 -22.04 11.12 -16.55
N ALA A 83 -22.73 12.15 -17.03
CA ALA A 83 -23.05 13.41 -16.38
C ALA A 83 -24.11 13.32 -15.26
N GLN A 84 -24.22 12.17 -14.60
CA GLN A 84 -24.95 12.01 -13.37
C GLN A 84 -24.14 12.56 -12.19
N ASP A 85 -24.76 13.39 -11.33
CA ASP A 85 -24.09 14.05 -10.20
C ASP A 85 -23.33 13.07 -9.30
N GLY A 86 -23.83 11.84 -9.13
CA GLY A 86 -23.19 10.80 -8.33
C GLY A 86 -21.71 10.56 -8.64
N LEU A 87 -21.35 10.63 -9.92
CA LEU A 87 -19.99 10.33 -10.37
C LEU A 87 -19.01 11.50 -10.11
N PHE A 88 -19.50 12.64 -9.61
CA PHE A 88 -18.70 13.76 -9.11
C PHE A 88 -18.89 13.97 -7.60
N THR A 89 -17.89 13.90 -6.75
CA THR A 89 -16.50 13.45 -6.92
C THR A 89 -16.32 11.96 -6.65
N SER A 90 -17.41 11.20 -6.45
CA SER A 90 -17.45 9.81 -5.95
C SER A 90 -16.77 9.54 -4.60
N THR A 91 -16.19 10.55 -3.92
CA THR A 91 -15.41 10.41 -2.68
C THR A 91 -16.14 9.63 -1.58
N TYR A 92 -17.40 10.01 -1.33
CA TYR A 92 -18.27 9.40 -0.31
C TYR A 92 -18.64 7.93 -0.62
N ALA A 93 -18.36 7.46 -1.84
CA ALA A 93 -18.73 6.14 -2.33
C ALA A 93 -17.55 5.17 -2.47
N GLN A 94 -16.36 5.52 -1.97
CA GLN A 94 -15.18 4.65 -2.04
C GLN A 94 -14.64 4.26 -0.64
N PRO A 95 -15.50 3.79 0.30
CA PRO A 95 -15.09 3.50 1.66
C PRO A 95 -14.04 2.38 1.69
N VAL A 96 -13.09 2.49 2.61
CA VAL A 96 -12.24 1.35 2.98
C VAL A 96 -12.87 0.60 4.15
N SER A 97 -13.07 -0.70 3.94
CA SER A 97 -13.53 -1.66 4.94
C SER A 97 -12.35 -2.46 5.48
N VAL A 98 -12.53 -3.07 6.65
CA VAL A 98 -11.64 -4.12 7.17
C VAL A 98 -12.45 -5.40 7.30
N ILE A 99 -12.05 -6.44 6.56
CA ILE A 99 -12.80 -7.69 6.41
C ILE A 99 -11.98 -8.93 6.77
N LYS A 100 -12.66 -10.04 7.07
CA LYS A 100 -12.16 -11.42 6.93
C LYS A 100 -12.93 -12.14 5.82
N TRP A 101 -12.40 -13.28 5.36
CA TRP A 101 -13.00 -14.10 4.30
C TRP A 101 -13.59 -15.40 4.84
N GLU A 102 -14.91 -15.56 4.76
CA GLU A 102 -15.56 -16.86 4.93
C GLU A 102 -15.56 -17.61 3.59
N ILE A 103 -14.98 -18.82 3.57
CA ILE A 103 -14.94 -19.70 2.39
C ILE A 103 -16.05 -20.74 2.50
N THR A 104 -17.14 -20.57 1.73
CA THR A 104 -18.22 -21.57 1.62
C THR A 104 -18.00 -22.51 0.41
N GLU A 105 -18.95 -23.40 0.12
CA GLU A 105 -18.89 -24.32 -1.03
C GLU A 105 -19.10 -23.60 -2.39
N ASP A 106 -20.00 -22.61 -2.42
CA ASP A 106 -20.43 -21.91 -3.64
C ASP A 106 -20.06 -20.41 -3.68
N VAL A 107 -19.67 -19.81 -2.55
CA VAL A 107 -19.44 -18.35 -2.42
C VAL A 107 -18.26 -18.05 -1.47
N LEU A 108 -17.38 -17.13 -1.88
CA LEU A 108 -16.38 -16.47 -1.05
C LEU A 108 -16.98 -15.17 -0.51
N VAL A 109 -17.10 -15.03 0.82
CA VAL A 109 -17.82 -13.95 1.48
C VAL A 109 -16.86 -13.08 2.29
N GLY A 110 -16.81 -11.78 1.99
CA GLY A 110 -16.01 -10.79 2.73
C GLY A 110 -16.85 -10.12 3.82
N ARG A 111 -16.47 -10.29 5.09
CA ARG A 111 -17.24 -9.84 6.27
C ARG A 111 -16.49 -8.83 7.10
N ILE A 112 -17.18 -7.76 7.52
CA ILE A 112 -16.65 -6.71 8.39
C ILE A 112 -16.21 -7.27 9.75
N VAL A 113 -14.99 -6.94 10.17
CA VAL A 113 -14.39 -7.36 11.45
C VAL A 113 -14.06 -6.17 12.35
N TYR A 114 -15.03 -5.28 12.51
CA TYR A 114 -15.06 -4.27 13.57
C TYR A 114 -16.48 -3.78 13.85
N ASN A 115 -16.79 -3.57 15.13
CA ASN A 115 -18.03 -2.94 15.56
C ASN A 115 -18.21 -1.54 14.95
N ARG A 116 -19.35 -1.29 14.29
CA ARG A 116 -19.77 0.04 13.81
C ARG A 116 -20.00 1.02 14.96
N VAL A 117 -20.55 0.51 16.07
CA VAL A 117 -20.72 1.23 17.33
C VAL A 117 -20.14 0.36 18.44
N ILE A 118 -19.08 0.83 19.09
CA ILE A 118 -18.27 0.06 20.02
C ILE A 118 -19.11 -0.35 21.24
N ASN A 119 -19.15 -1.64 21.58
CA ASN A 119 -19.99 -2.25 22.63
C ASN A 119 -21.51 -2.25 22.37
N ALA A 120 -22.00 -2.01 21.15
CA ALA A 120 -23.44 -2.11 20.86
C ALA A 120 -23.91 -3.58 20.85
N ASP A 121 -23.15 -4.42 20.14
CA ASP A 121 -23.23 -5.87 20.06
C ASP A 121 -21.80 -6.43 19.94
N GLY A 122 -21.65 -7.70 19.56
CA GLY A 122 -20.36 -8.36 19.36
C GLY A 122 -20.26 -9.11 18.02
N GLU A 123 -21.15 -8.80 17.08
CA GLU A 123 -21.19 -9.42 15.74
C GLU A 123 -20.15 -8.68 14.87
N GLY A 124 -19.12 -9.38 14.39
CA GLY A 124 -17.98 -8.71 13.76
C GLY A 124 -16.89 -8.24 14.75
N ASP A 125 -16.93 -8.65 16.02
CA ASP A 125 -15.95 -8.22 17.04
C ASP A 125 -15.04 -9.38 17.53
N GLY A 126 -13.81 -9.04 17.89
CA GLY A 126 -12.77 -10.00 18.30
C GLY A 126 -12.07 -10.74 17.15
N PRO A 127 -10.95 -11.44 17.45
CA PRO A 127 -10.03 -11.96 16.44
C PRO A 127 -10.55 -13.18 15.67
N THR A 128 -11.55 -13.90 16.17
CA THR A 128 -12.11 -15.14 15.56
C THR A 128 -13.52 -14.95 14.98
N SER A 129 -13.99 -13.71 14.84
CA SER A 129 -15.35 -13.43 14.35
C SER A 129 -15.44 -13.62 12.82
N LEU A 130 -16.43 -14.42 12.38
CA LEU A 130 -16.94 -14.50 11.01
C LEU A 130 -18.48 -14.30 10.93
N ASP A 131 -19.10 -13.67 11.93
CA ASP A 131 -20.56 -13.41 11.96
C ASP A 131 -20.94 -12.01 11.45
N GLY A 132 -20.02 -11.04 11.54
CA GLY A 132 -20.18 -9.65 11.10
C GLY A 132 -20.64 -9.43 9.64
N THR A 133 -21.11 -8.20 9.38
CA THR A 133 -21.81 -7.77 8.16
C THR A 133 -21.07 -8.13 6.87
N VAL A 134 -21.78 -8.71 5.90
CA VAL A 134 -21.27 -9.00 4.56
C VAL A 134 -21.08 -7.71 3.76
N ALA A 135 -19.85 -7.43 3.33
CA ALA A 135 -19.48 -6.34 2.45
C ALA A 135 -19.24 -6.79 0.99
N TYR A 136 -18.73 -8.01 0.79
CA TYR A 136 -18.43 -8.58 -0.53
C TYR A 136 -18.89 -10.03 -0.64
N ALA A 137 -19.28 -10.47 -1.83
CA ALA A 137 -19.61 -11.86 -2.10
C ALA A 137 -19.28 -12.24 -3.55
N PHE A 138 -18.48 -13.29 -3.76
CA PHE A 138 -18.02 -13.74 -5.08
C PHE A 138 -18.35 -15.24 -5.28
N PRO A 139 -18.89 -15.67 -6.44
CA PRO A 139 -19.13 -17.09 -6.69
C PRO A 139 -17.82 -17.90 -6.71
N ILE A 140 -17.84 -19.12 -6.16
CA ILE A 140 -16.74 -20.08 -6.29
C ILE A 140 -17.08 -21.03 -7.46
N ILE A 141 -16.12 -21.22 -8.35
CA ILE A 141 -16.24 -22.08 -9.54
C ILE A 141 -15.87 -23.53 -9.20
N SER A 142 -14.84 -23.72 -8.38
CA SER A 142 -14.39 -25.03 -7.93
C SER A 142 -13.45 -24.95 -6.72
N HIS A 143 -13.45 -26.01 -5.90
CA HIS A 143 -12.41 -26.32 -4.92
C HIS A 143 -11.62 -27.55 -5.38
N PHE A 144 -10.30 -27.52 -5.29
CA PHE A 144 -9.43 -28.59 -5.78
C PHE A 144 -8.07 -28.63 -5.09
N ASP A 145 -7.37 -29.75 -5.26
CA ASP A 145 -6.00 -29.97 -4.81
C ASP A 145 -5.05 -30.02 -6.02
N ILE A 146 -3.88 -29.39 -5.92
CA ILE A 146 -2.83 -29.48 -6.95
C ILE A 146 -1.94 -30.67 -6.60
N ARG A 147 -2.12 -31.80 -7.29
CA ARG A 147 -1.37 -33.05 -7.03
C ARG A 147 -0.97 -33.79 -8.30
N ARG A 148 -0.02 -34.72 -8.19
CA ARG A 148 0.24 -35.70 -9.26
C ARG A 148 -1.01 -36.57 -9.46
N ASP A 149 -1.42 -36.73 -10.72
CA ASP A 149 -2.47 -37.64 -11.17
C ASP A 149 -2.00 -39.10 -10.99
N TYR A 150 -2.88 -39.99 -10.55
CA TYR A 150 -2.51 -41.35 -10.11
C TYR A 150 -3.56 -42.38 -10.49
N ASN A 151 -3.16 -43.65 -10.60
CA ASN A 151 -4.09 -44.74 -10.86
C ASN A 151 -4.89 -45.08 -9.57
N PRO A 152 -6.21 -44.85 -9.50
CA PRO A 152 -6.99 -45.04 -8.27
C PRO A 152 -7.14 -46.52 -7.86
N THR A 153 -6.71 -47.47 -8.70
CA THR A 153 -6.70 -48.90 -8.36
C THR A 153 -5.37 -49.36 -7.75
N THR A 154 -4.26 -48.67 -8.01
CA THR A 154 -2.90 -49.09 -7.58
C THR A 154 -2.17 -48.08 -6.71
N GLY A 155 -2.58 -46.81 -6.70
CA GLY A 155 -1.87 -45.72 -6.02
C GLY A 155 -0.60 -45.24 -6.76
N GLU A 156 -0.36 -45.73 -7.98
CA GLU A 156 0.82 -45.37 -8.77
C GLU A 156 0.65 -43.97 -9.39
N GLU A 157 1.53 -43.04 -9.00
CA GLU A 157 1.55 -41.67 -9.51
C GLU A 157 2.14 -41.58 -10.92
N SER A 158 1.62 -40.62 -11.69
CA SER A 158 2.07 -40.31 -13.04
C SER A 158 2.95 -39.05 -13.08
N ASN A 159 3.47 -38.73 -14.27
CA ASN A 159 4.20 -37.48 -14.51
C ASN A 159 3.30 -36.34 -15.00
N VAL A 160 2.07 -36.26 -14.48
CA VAL A 160 1.09 -35.21 -14.79
C VAL A 160 0.60 -34.61 -13.48
N VAL A 161 0.55 -33.28 -13.39
CA VAL A 161 -0.04 -32.55 -12.24
C VAL A 161 -1.41 -32.02 -12.66
N VAL A 162 -2.43 -32.21 -11.81
CA VAL A 162 -3.84 -31.94 -12.11
C VAL A 162 -4.56 -31.24 -10.94
N GLU A 163 -5.67 -30.59 -11.27
CA GLU A 163 -6.67 -30.13 -10.30
C GLU A 163 -7.53 -31.33 -9.88
N ASN A 164 -7.29 -31.91 -8.70
CA ASN A 164 -8.12 -32.98 -8.16
C ASN A 164 -9.29 -32.40 -7.37
N SER A 165 -10.52 -32.76 -7.75
CA SER A 165 -11.76 -32.32 -7.10
C SER A 165 -12.60 -33.48 -6.54
N SER A 166 -11.96 -34.63 -6.26
CA SER A 166 -12.61 -35.88 -5.83
C SER A 166 -12.17 -36.41 -4.47
N ASP A 167 -10.90 -36.22 -4.09
CA ASP A 167 -10.28 -37.06 -3.05
C ASP A 167 -10.56 -36.57 -1.63
N ARG A 168 -10.61 -35.24 -1.43
CA ARG A 168 -10.98 -34.57 -0.18
C ARG A 168 -12.37 -33.90 -0.27
N PRO A 169 -13.12 -33.72 0.83
CA PRO A 169 -14.24 -32.77 0.91
C PRO A 169 -13.82 -31.35 0.49
N TRP A 170 -14.74 -30.52 0.00
CA TRP A 170 -14.39 -29.21 -0.59
C TRP A 170 -13.65 -28.28 0.37
N ASN A 171 -14.01 -28.30 1.67
CA ASN A 171 -13.42 -27.42 2.68
C ASN A 171 -11.96 -27.79 2.96
N GLN A 172 -11.63 -29.09 2.95
CA GLN A 172 -10.28 -29.63 3.20
C GLN A 172 -9.32 -29.53 2.00
N ARG A 173 -9.77 -29.00 0.85
CA ARG A 173 -8.94 -28.79 -0.35
C ARG A 173 -8.16 -27.49 -0.24
N GLU A 174 -6.90 -27.49 -0.67
CA GLU A 174 -5.97 -26.37 -0.48
C GLU A 174 -6.21 -25.19 -1.45
N TYR A 175 -6.80 -25.45 -2.62
CA TYR A 175 -7.02 -24.44 -3.65
C TYR A 175 -8.49 -24.27 -4.03
N PHE A 176 -8.80 -23.11 -4.57
CA PHE A 176 -10.07 -22.82 -5.23
C PHE A 176 -9.88 -21.92 -6.45
N ARG A 177 -10.95 -21.76 -7.23
CA ARG A 177 -11.06 -20.74 -8.29
C ARG A 177 -12.36 -19.96 -8.09
N VAL A 178 -12.24 -18.64 -8.08
CA VAL A 178 -13.32 -17.69 -7.78
C VAL A 178 -13.70 -16.95 -9.07
N ASP A 179 -15.00 -16.73 -9.27
CA ASP A 179 -15.54 -15.86 -10.32
C ASP A 179 -15.49 -14.40 -9.86
N TRP A 180 -14.41 -13.71 -10.23
CA TRP A 180 -14.21 -12.31 -9.89
C TRP A 180 -15.04 -11.33 -10.75
N SER A 181 -15.83 -11.83 -11.71
CA SER A 181 -16.45 -11.00 -12.74
C SER A 181 -17.55 -10.05 -12.26
N ARG A 182 -18.06 -10.26 -11.05
CA ARG A 182 -19.08 -9.45 -10.38
C ARG A 182 -19.07 -9.67 -8.86
N ASN A 183 -19.31 -8.60 -8.10
CA ASN A 183 -19.74 -8.69 -6.70
C ASN A 183 -21.23 -9.07 -6.69
N LEU A 184 -21.62 -10.02 -5.85
CA LEU A 184 -23.03 -10.39 -5.62
C LEU A 184 -23.71 -9.49 -4.57
N GLN A 185 -22.92 -8.76 -3.77
CA GLN A 185 -23.42 -7.91 -2.68
C GLN A 185 -23.62 -6.46 -3.17
N THR A 186 -24.80 -6.17 -3.73
CA THR A 186 -25.14 -4.89 -4.38
C THR A 186 -25.99 -3.94 -3.52
N ASP A 187 -26.28 -4.33 -2.27
CA ASP A 187 -27.21 -3.62 -1.37
C ASP A 187 -26.51 -3.17 -0.07
N ALA A 188 -25.17 -3.27 0.00
CA ALA A 188 -24.37 -2.94 1.17
C ALA A 188 -24.05 -1.44 1.24
N TYR A 189 -25.07 -0.60 1.49
CA TYR A 189 -25.00 0.87 1.42
C TYR A 189 -23.96 1.58 2.28
N ASP A 190 -23.28 0.91 3.22
CA ASP A 190 -22.16 1.48 3.99
C ASP A 190 -20.77 1.07 3.44
N PHE A 191 -20.69 0.11 2.52
CA PHE A 191 -19.46 -0.60 2.15
C PHE A 191 -19.26 -0.82 0.64
N ASP A 192 -20.33 -0.90 -0.16
CA ASP A 192 -20.26 -1.09 -1.61
C ASP A 192 -20.40 0.22 -2.38
N THR A 193 -19.53 0.42 -3.38
CA THR A 193 -19.45 1.67 -4.16
C THR A 193 -20.66 1.91 -5.05
N LEU A 194 -21.20 0.88 -5.71
CA LEU A 194 -22.33 1.07 -6.63
C LEU A 194 -23.62 1.37 -5.84
N SER A 195 -23.77 0.74 -4.67
CA SER A 195 -24.80 1.04 -3.67
C SER A 195 -24.75 2.52 -3.24
N LEU A 196 -23.55 3.02 -2.90
CA LEU A 196 -23.33 4.39 -2.42
C LEU A 196 -23.54 5.46 -3.50
N VAL A 197 -22.99 5.27 -4.71
CA VAL A 197 -23.25 6.20 -5.84
C VAL A 197 -24.71 6.14 -6.27
N GLY A 198 -25.37 4.98 -6.17
CA GLY A 198 -26.79 4.86 -6.47
C GLY A 198 -27.67 5.70 -5.54
N VAL A 199 -27.44 5.63 -4.22
CA VAL A 199 -28.22 6.35 -3.21
C VAL A 199 -27.94 7.86 -3.21
N TYR A 200 -26.67 8.27 -3.11
CA TYR A 200 -26.32 9.69 -2.98
C TYR A 200 -26.22 10.42 -4.32
N GLY A 201 -26.05 9.67 -5.42
CA GLY A 201 -25.92 10.19 -6.78
C GLY A 201 -27.15 10.09 -7.67
N GLY A 202 -28.20 9.38 -7.21
CA GLY A 202 -29.46 9.21 -7.96
C GLY A 202 -29.35 8.37 -9.24
N VAL A 203 -28.37 7.46 -9.31
CA VAL A 203 -28.06 6.68 -10.52
C VAL A 203 -28.53 5.23 -10.37
N SER A 204 -29.13 4.68 -11.43
CA SER A 204 -29.41 3.24 -11.51
C SER A 204 -28.21 2.50 -12.11
N TYR A 205 -27.79 1.41 -11.49
CA TYR A 205 -26.65 0.60 -11.94
C TYR A 205 -27.05 -0.82 -12.32
N GLU A 206 -26.52 -1.30 -13.44
CA GLU A 206 -26.58 -2.70 -13.84
C GLU A 206 -25.16 -3.30 -13.86
N PRO A 207 -24.83 -4.30 -13.02
CA PRO A 207 -23.50 -4.90 -12.97
C PRO A 207 -23.25 -5.79 -14.18
N LEU A 208 -22.08 -5.65 -14.81
CA LEU A 208 -21.65 -6.44 -15.95
C LEU A 208 -20.65 -7.51 -15.50
N SER A 209 -20.91 -8.76 -15.89
CA SER A 209 -19.98 -9.88 -15.78
C SER A 209 -18.74 -9.63 -16.66
N TYR A 210 -17.71 -8.99 -16.10
CA TYR A 210 -16.50 -8.57 -16.81
C TYR A 210 -15.25 -9.26 -16.26
N TYR A 211 -14.46 -9.88 -17.12
CA TYR A 211 -13.24 -10.59 -16.72
C TYR A 211 -12.25 -10.69 -17.89
N VAL A 212 -10.97 -10.42 -17.63
CA VAL A 212 -9.91 -10.41 -18.65
C VAL A 212 -8.89 -11.53 -18.40
N ASN A 213 -8.59 -12.31 -19.45
CA ASN A 213 -7.66 -13.44 -19.38
C ASN A 213 -6.22 -13.10 -19.83
N ASP A 214 -5.99 -11.98 -20.51
CA ASP A 214 -4.62 -11.57 -20.88
C ASP A 214 -3.99 -10.79 -19.72
N PRO A 215 -2.92 -11.32 -19.07
CA PRO A 215 -2.30 -10.67 -17.91
C PRO A 215 -1.61 -9.34 -18.24
N ARG A 216 -1.48 -8.98 -19.54
CA ARG A 216 -0.86 -7.74 -20.01
C ARG A 216 -1.85 -6.59 -20.19
N HIS A 217 -3.14 -6.84 -19.98
CA HIS A 217 -4.22 -5.85 -20.07
C HIS A 217 -4.35 -5.03 -18.77
N PRO A 218 -4.65 -3.72 -18.81
CA PRO A 218 -4.76 -2.90 -17.60
C PRO A 218 -5.77 -3.42 -16.56
N ASP A 219 -6.89 -3.97 -17.05
CA ASP A 219 -7.96 -4.58 -16.23
C ASP A 219 -7.74 -6.06 -15.86
N ALA A 220 -6.53 -6.60 -16.09
CA ALA A 220 -6.22 -7.96 -15.67
C ALA A 220 -6.21 -8.07 -14.12
N PRO A 221 -6.83 -9.14 -13.56
CA PRO A 221 -6.67 -9.49 -12.14
C PRO A 221 -5.20 -9.63 -11.76
N HIS A 222 -4.81 -9.04 -10.64
CA HIS A 222 -3.43 -9.02 -10.16
C HIS A 222 -3.36 -9.66 -8.78
N PHE A 223 -2.71 -10.83 -8.69
CA PHE A 223 -2.54 -11.58 -7.45
C PHE A 223 -1.08 -11.50 -7.00
N ALA A 224 -0.76 -10.55 -6.12
CA ALA A 224 0.54 -10.44 -5.45
C ALA A 224 0.43 -11.04 -4.04
N THR A 225 0.20 -12.35 -3.97
CA THR A 225 -0.09 -13.04 -2.70
C THR A 225 1.05 -12.93 -1.69
N SER A 226 2.30 -12.85 -2.16
CA SER A 226 3.49 -12.58 -1.35
C SER A 226 3.58 -11.15 -0.82
N GLU A 227 2.84 -10.20 -1.38
CA GLU A 227 2.65 -8.85 -0.82
C GLU A 227 1.37 -8.73 0.03
N GLY A 228 0.72 -9.86 0.36
CA GLY A 228 -0.57 -9.85 1.05
C GLY A 228 -1.70 -9.23 0.21
N TYR A 229 -1.56 -9.13 -1.11
CA TYR A 229 -2.39 -8.25 -1.94
C TYR A 229 -3.01 -8.93 -3.16
N PHE A 230 -4.23 -8.54 -3.51
CA PHE A 230 -4.76 -8.71 -4.85
C PHE A 230 -5.75 -7.59 -5.23
N ASP A 231 -5.94 -7.37 -6.53
CA ASP A 231 -7.08 -6.61 -7.03
C ASP A 231 -7.69 -7.21 -8.30
N VAL A 232 -8.96 -6.89 -8.50
CA VAL A 232 -9.79 -7.36 -9.63
C VAL A 232 -10.58 -6.18 -10.21
N THR A 233 -10.71 -6.13 -11.53
CA THR A 233 -11.54 -5.13 -12.21
C THR A 233 -12.92 -5.70 -12.52
N GLN A 234 -13.96 -4.95 -12.17
CA GLN A 234 -15.35 -5.16 -12.59
C GLN A 234 -15.86 -3.98 -13.42
N LYS A 235 -16.99 -4.17 -14.10
CA LYS A 235 -17.66 -3.11 -14.85
C LYS A 235 -19.15 -3.06 -14.54
N ALA A 236 -19.73 -1.87 -14.66
CA ALA A 236 -21.16 -1.64 -14.46
C ALA A 236 -21.65 -0.53 -15.40
N PHE A 237 -22.94 -0.52 -15.72
CA PHE A 237 -23.54 0.53 -16.54
C PHE A 237 -24.28 1.57 -15.68
N ALA A 238 -23.86 2.83 -15.78
CA ALA A 238 -24.56 4.01 -15.26
C ALA A 238 -25.77 4.33 -16.15
N VAL A 239 -26.97 3.95 -15.72
CA VAL A 239 -28.21 4.15 -16.48
C VAL A 239 -28.81 5.54 -16.15
N PRO A 240 -29.13 6.38 -17.14
CA PRO A 240 -29.82 7.66 -16.91
C PRO A 240 -31.18 7.50 -16.23
N GLY A 241 -31.44 8.33 -15.22
CA GLY A 241 -32.71 8.33 -14.48
C GLY A 241 -33.92 8.77 -15.31
N LEU A 242 -35.10 8.27 -14.95
CA LEU A 242 -36.39 8.71 -15.48
C LEU A 242 -37.08 9.66 -14.49
N ILE A 243 -37.72 10.70 -15.01
CA ILE A 243 -38.45 11.72 -14.25
C ILE A 243 -39.89 11.88 -14.74
N ASP A 244 -40.77 12.32 -13.85
CA ASP A 244 -42.17 12.63 -14.13
C ASP A 244 -42.33 14.14 -14.46
N LEU A 245 -42.81 14.44 -15.66
CA LEU A 245 -43.09 15.79 -16.15
C LEU A 245 -44.60 16.09 -16.23
N SER A 246 -45.46 15.16 -15.80
CA SER A 246 -46.91 15.36 -15.69
C SER A 246 -47.25 16.55 -14.79
N HIS A 247 -46.48 16.74 -13.71
CA HIS A 247 -46.59 17.85 -12.76
C HIS A 247 -46.33 19.24 -13.39
N LEU A 248 -45.60 19.32 -14.52
CA LEU A 248 -45.42 20.56 -15.28
C LEU A 248 -46.57 20.84 -16.28
N GLY A 249 -47.61 20.00 -16.26
CA GLY A 249 -48.76 20.08 -17.16
C GLY A 249 -48.51 19.49 -18.55
N TRP A 250 -47.41 18.74 -18.74
CA TRP A 250 -47.04 18.17 -20.04
C TRP A 250 -47.62 16.78 -20.30
N GLY A 251 -48.07 16.08 -19.25
CA GLY A 251 -48.67 14.74 -19.35
C GLY A 251 -47.69 13.66 -19.83
N ILE A 252 -46.43 13.75 -19.39
CA ILE A 252 -45.36 12.80 -19.70
C ILE A 252 -44.85 12.23 -18.38
N ASP A 253 -45.39 11.08 -18.00
CA ASP A 253 -45.20 10.49 -16.67
C ASP A 253 -43.82 9.81 -16.52
N ASN A 254 -43.10 9.60 -17.63
CA ASN A 254 -41.75 9.03 -17.69
C ASN A 254 -40.97 9.69 -18.83
N PHE A 255 -39.87 10.39 -18.50
CA PHE A 255 -38.96 11.01 -19.47
C PHE A 255 -37.50 10.86 -19.00
N PRO A 256 -36.51 10.55 -19.86
CA PRO A 256 -35.11 10.49 -19.44
C PRO A 256 -34.60 11.87 -19.06
N ALA A 257 -34.15 12.03 -17.81
CA ALA A 257 -33.72 13.33 -17.27
C ALA A 257 -32.60 13.97 -18.12
N CYS A 258 -31.66 13.13 -18.58
CA CYS A 258 -30.49 13.51 -19.38
C CYS A 258 -30.77 14.39 -20.61
N TYR A 259 -31.98 14.33 -21.19
CA TYR A 259 -32.37 15.15 -22.34
C TYR A 259 -32.71 16.61 -21.98
N LEU A 260 -32.84 16.93 -20.69
CA LEU A 260 -33.12 18.27 -20.18
C LEU A 260 -31.82 18.97 -19.71
N PRO A 261 -31.80 20.31 -19.62
CA PRO A 261 -30.73 21.03 -18.93
C PRO A 261 -30.68 20.70 -17.44
N ASN A 262 -29.53 20.89 -16.80
CA ASN A 262 -29.33 20.62 -15.36
C ASN A 262 -30.30 21.41 -14.45
N ASP A 263 -30.77 22.58 -14.89
CA ASP A 263 -31.84 23.35 -14.22
C ASP A 263 -33.17 22.57 -14.01
N ILE A 264 -33.35 21.38 -14.61
CA ILE A 264 -34.56 20.57 -14.52
C ILE A 264 -34.24 19.13 -14.06
N PHE A 265 -34.50 18.85 -12.78
CA PHE A 265 -34.59 17.50 -12.18
C PHE A 265 -33.44 16.53 -12.55
N GLY A 266 -32.18 16.96 -12.43
CA GLY A 266 -31.01 16.11 -12.71
C GLY A 266 -30.75 15.90 -14.20
N GLY A 267 -31.13 16.89 -15.04
CA GLY A 267 -30.80 16.90 -16.45
C GLY A 267 -29.31 17.11 -16.74
N SER A 268 -28.87 16.73 -17.94
CA SER A 268 -27.45 16.77 -18.32
C SER A 268 -27.17 17.34 -19.71
N TYR A 269 -28.20 17.78 -20.44
CA TYR A 269 -28.03 18.38 -21.76
C TYR A 269 -27.27 19.72 -21.65
N PRO A 270 -26.27 20.02 -22.51
CA PRO A 270 -25.90 19.31 -23.74
C PRO A 270 -24.73 18.31 -23.64
N PHE A 271 -24.11 18.14 -22.47
CA PHE A 271 -22.84 17.40 -22.33
C PHE A 271 -23.00 15.94 -21.88
N GLY A 272 -24.11 15.60 -21.24
CA GLY A 272 -24.40 14.24 -20.79
C GLY A 272 -24.96 13.32 -21.87
N ASN A 273 -24.65 12.03 -21.72
CA ASN A 273 -25.08 10.95 -22.59
C ASN A 273 -26.43 10.39 -22.13
N CYS A 274 -27.37 10.19 -23.06
CA CYS A 274 -28.66 9.54 -22.79
C CYS A 274 -28.67 8.03 -23.05
N ASN A 275 -27.50 7.41 -23.23
CA ASN A 275 -27.31 5.97 -23.23
C ASN A 275 -26.68 5.56 -21.88
N PRO A 276 -26.81 4.28 -21.44
CA PRO A 276 -26.03 3.77 -20.33
C PRO A 276 -24.53 3.94 -20.59
N VAL A 277 -23.78 4.40 -19.58
CA VAL A 277 -22.33 4.64 -19.69
C VAL A 277 -21.56 3.60 -18.87
N GLU A 278 -20.49 3.05 -19.45
CA GLU A 278 -19.66 2.07 -18.77
C GLU A 278 -18.80 2.73 -17.68
N LEU A 279 -18.79 2.12 -16.49
CA LEU A 279 -17.88 2.38 -15.39
C LEU A 279 -16.90 1.22 -15.24
N THR A 280 -15.64 1.53 -14.96
CA THR A 280 -14.62 0.54 -14.59
C THR A 280 -14.28 0.69 -13.11
N LEU A 281 -14.41 -0.38 -12.33
CA LEU A 281 -14.15 -0.39 -10.89
C LEU A 281 -13.03 -1.38 -10.57
N ARG A 282 -11.96 -0.90 -9.93
CA ARG A 282 -10.94 -1.76 -9.32
C ARG A 282 -11.32 -2.03 -7.85
N MET A 283 -11.45 -3.29 -7.50
CA MET A 283 -11.65 -3.76 -6.13
C MET A 283 -10.34 -4.30 -5.58
N SER A 284 -9.74 -3.57 -4.64
CA SER A 284 -8.40 -3.81 -4.11
C SER A 284 -8.46 -4.34 -2.68
N PHE A 285 -7.74 -5.43 -2.42
CA PHE A 285 -7.74 -6.17 -1.16
C PHE A 285 -6.31 -6.38 -0.68
N ARG A 286 -5.97 -5.83 0.49
CA ARG A 286 -4.61 -5.83 1.06
C ARG A 286 -4.65 -6.33 2.49
N ARG A 287 -3.82 -7.30 2.89
CA ARG A 287 -3.74 -7.77 4.28
C ARG A 287 -3.56 -6.60 5.26
N ALA A 288 -4.28 -6.69 6.37
CA ALA A 288 -4.34 -5.70 7.43
C ALA A 288 -3.37 -6.08 8.57
N GLU A 289 -2.08 -6.01 8.26
CA GLU A 289 -0.99 -6.32 9.20
C GLU A 289 -1.09 -5.51 10.51
N PRO A 290 -0.67 -6.08 11.67
CA PRO A 290 -0.66 -5.37 12.94
C PRO A 290 0.19 -4.07 12.91
N SER A 291 -0.47 -2.93 13.08
CA SER A 291 0.16 -1.60 13.11
C SER A 291 0.31 -1.10 14.55
N ASP A 292 1.46 -0.51 14.88
CA ASP A 292 1.69 0.23 16.14
C ASP A 292 1.30 1.72 16.02
N TYR A 293 0.51 2.08 15.02
CA TYR A 293 0.04 3.45 14.85
C TYR A 293 -0.74 3.95 16.07
N GLN A 294 -0.32 5.09 16.63
CA GLN A 294 -1.03 5.79 17.68
C GLN A 294 -2.21 6.60 17.09
N PRO A 295 -3.48 6.23 17.35
CA PRO A 295 -4.64 7.01 16.94
C PRO A 295 -4.63 8.39 17.60
N LEU A 296 -5.17 9.41 16.92
CA LEU A 296 -5.31 10.75 17.48
C LEU A 296 -6.76 11.18 17.50
N ASP A 297 -7.39 11.13 18.66
CA ASP A 297 -8.70 11.75 18.89
C ASP A 297 -8.59 13.30 18.87
N ILE A 298 -9.51 13.94 18.15
CA ILE A 298 -9.55 15.38 17.93
C ILE A 298 -10.71 15.99 18.71
N ASP A 299 -10.41 16.42 19.94
CA ASP A 299 -11.29 17.25 20.74
C ASP A 299 -11.51 18.65 20.12
N GLY A 300 -12.54 19.36 20.57
CA GLY A 300 -12.91 20.67 20.03
C GLY A 300 -11.83 21.76 20.15
N ASN A 301 -10.91 21.67 21.11
CA ASN A 301 -9.79 22.61 21.23
C ASN A 301 -8.67 22.26 20.24
N ARG A 302 -8.37 20.97 20.05
CA ARG A 302 -7.45 20.50 19.00
C ARG A 302 -7.95 20.91 17.61
N PHE A 303 -9.24 20.71 17.34
CA PHE A 303 -9.87 21.13 16.10
C PHE A 303 -9.80 22.66 15.91
N ALA A 304 -10.08 23.45 16.96
CA ALA A 304 -10.00 24.91 16.90
C ALA A 304 -8.57 25.46 16.73
N ALA A 305 -7.54 24.68 17.06
CA ALA A 305 -6.13 25.09 16.93
C ALA A 305 -5.56 24.86 15.52
N PHE A 306 -5.83 23.71 14.90
CA PHE A 306 -5.23 23.32 13.62
C PHE A 306 -6.20 22.67 12.62
N GLY A 307 -7.39 22.25 13.06
CA GLY A 307 -8.29 21.40 12.26
C GLY A 307 -7.76 19.97 12.07
N ALA A 308 -8.62 19.10 11.53
CA ALA A 308 -8.27 17.79 11.00
C ALA A 308 -9.42 17.28 10.12
N PHE A 309 -9.12 16.45 9.12
CA PHE A 309 -10.11 15.49 8.63
C PHE A 309 -10.14 14.29 9.60
N TYR A 310 -11.31 13.71 9.86
CA TYR A 310 -11.45 12.64 10.85
C TYR A 310 -12.57 11.66 10.50
N GLY A 311 -12.38 10.41 10.90
CA GLY A 311 -13.45 9.40 10.98
C GLY A 311 -14.14 9.46 12.34
N GLU A 312 -15.45 9.22 12.36
CA GLU A 312 -16.24 9.20 13.60
C GLU A 312 -16.46 7.78 14.12
N ARG A 313 -16.18 7.57 15.41
CA ARG A 313 -16.34 6.29 16.09
C ARG A 313 -17.20 6.48 17.34
N PHE A 314 -18.39 5.91 17.32
CA PHE A 314 -19.36 5.98 18.42
C PHE A 314 -19.24 4.75 19.33
N GLY A 315 -19.46 4.92 20.63
CA GLY A 315 -19.57 3.84 21.60
C GLY A 315 -20.90 3.86 22.35
N TYR A 316 -21.37 2.67 22.71
CA TYR A 316 -22.66 2.41 23.32
C TYR A 316 -22.50 1.97 24.77
N ALA A 317 -23.31 2.54 25.65
CA ALA A 317 -23.47 2.11 27.04
C ALA A 317 -24.92 1.67 27.27
N ARG A 318 -25.13 0.42 27.68
CA ARG A 318 -26.44 -0.26 27.81
C ARG A 318 -27.53 0.53 28.55
N ASN A 319 -27.17 1.40 29.50
CA ASN A 319 -28.12 2.19 30.29
C ASN A 319 -28.39 3.61 29.71
N TYR A 320 -27.66 4.02 28.67
CA TYR A 320 -27.64 5.40 28.16
C TYR A 320 -27.78 5.53 26.63
N GLY A 321 -27.49 4.47 25.87
CA GLY A 321 -27.43 4.52 24.40
C GLY A 321 -26.02 4.86 23.91
N ILE A 322 -25.90 5.53 22.77
CA ILE A 322 -24.64 6.15 22.33
C ILE A 322 -24.28 7.27 23.31
N THR A 323 -23.01 7.42 23.68
CA THR A 323 -22.57 8.44 24.66
C THR A 323 -21.43 9.32 24.15
N ASP A 324 -21.46 10.61 24.49
CA ASP A 324 -20.42 11.59 24.12
C ASP A 324 -19.03 11.19 24.64
N ASN A 325 -18.97 10.56 25.82
CA ASN A 325 -17.72 10.06 26.42
C ASN A 325 -17.08 8.88 25.66
N GLN A 326 -17.78 8.33 24.65
CA GLN A 326 -17.29 7.28 23.76
C GLN A 326 -17.43 7.67 22.28
N TYR A 327 -17.52 8.98 21.99
CA TYR A 327 -17.60 9.52 20.63
C TYR A 327 -16.26 10.15 20.26
N TYR A 328 -15.46 9.37 19.53
CA TYR A 328 -14.10 9.74 19.11
C TYR A 328 -14.07 10.26 17.67
N ARG A 329 -13.20 11.24 17.41
CA ARG A 329 -12.94 11.82 16.08
C ARG A 329 -11.49 11.53 15.71
N LEU A 330 -11.27 10.38 15.08
CA LEU A 330 -9.93 9.87 14.81
C LEU A 330 -9.33 10.58 13.59
N ALA A 331 -8.26 11.34 13.79
CA ALA A 331 -7.62 12.13 12.75
C ALA A 331 -7.09 11.24 11.62
N ALA A 332 -7.50 11.56 10.39
CA ALA A 332 -6.99 10.99 9.15
C ALA A 332 -5.53 11.43 8.94
N ARG A 333 -4.56 10.59 9.33
CA ARG A 333 -3.15 11.02 9.45
C ARG A 333 -2.17 9.94 9.01
N PHE A 334 -1.11 10.35 8.32
CA PHE A 334 -0.05 9.44 7.86
C PHE A 334 0.74 8.85 9.02
N ASN A 335 1.18 7.59 8.86
CA ASN A 335 1.99 6.88 9.83
C ASN A 335 3.50 7.10 9.58
N ILE A 336 4.03 8.18 10.15
CA ILE A 336 5.39 8.70 9.90
C ILE A 336 6.47 8.20 10.88
N TRP A 337 6.16 7.18 11.70
CA TRP A 337 7.08 6.57 12.65
C TRP A 337 7.05 5.05 12.49
N GLU A 338 8.18 4.38 12.70
CA GLU A 338 8.23 2.91 12.71
C GLU A 338 7.53 2.31 13.94
N TRP A 339 7.64 2.99 15.09
CA TRP A 339 7.01 2.64 16.36
C TRP A 339 6.52 3.92 17.06
N HIS A 340 5.35 3.86 17.68
CA HIS A 340 4.76 4.94 18.48
C HIS A 340 4.76 4.61 19.97
N HIS A 341 4.76 3.32 20.35
CA HIS A 341 4.76 2.85 21.74
C HIS A 341 6.11 2.25 22.17
N ALA A 342 6.33 2.20 23.48
CA ALA A 342 7.61 1.78 24.07
C ALA A 342 7.68 0.25 24.21
N TYR A 343 8.39 -0.42 23.29
CA TYR A 343 8.61 -1.86 23.32
C TYR A 343 10.05 -2.26 23.65
N LEU A 344 10.21 -3.28 24.50
CA LEU A 344 11.46 -4.02 24.73
C LEU A 344 11.34 -5.41 24.12
N ASP A 345 12.35 -5.87 23.37
CA ASP A 345 12.36 -7.26 22.85
C ASP A 345 12.69 -8.26 23.97
N LEU A 346 11.91 -9.34 24.10
CA LEU A 346 12.23 -10.45 25.01
C LEU A 346 13.49 -11.18 24.52
N GLY A 347 14.36 -11.54 25.48
CA GLY A 347 15.69 -12.07 25.20
C GLY A 347 16.77 -11.00 24.91
N SER A 348 16.42 -9.71 24.93
CA SER A 348 17.40 -8.62 24.83
C SER A 348 18.07 -8.30 26.17
N ASP A 349 19.20 -7.57 26.14
CA ASP A 349 19.88 -7.05 27.34
C ASP A 349 18.97 -6.21 28.26
N LYS A 350 17.86 -5.67 27.73
CA LYS A 350 16.86 -4.89 28.49
C LYS A 350 15.73 -5.74 29.09
N ALA A 351 15.47 -6.94 28.56
CA ALA A 351 14.41 -7.86 29.00
C ALA A 351 14.79 -9.35 28.73
N PRO A 352 15.78 -9.91 29.46
CA PRO A 352 16.50 -11.11 29.02
C PRO A 352 15.75 -12.45 29.21
N GLU A 353 14.81 -12.52 30.17
CA GLU A 353 14.01 -13.73 30.43
C GLU A 353 12.51 -13.40 30.60
N THR A 354 12.20 -12.26 31.21
CA THR A 354 10.84 -11.75 31.40
C THR A 354 10.80 -10.24 31.19
N CYS A 355 9.61 -9.69 30.98
CA CYS A 355 9.42 -8.24 30.99
C CYS A 355 9.85 -7.60 32.34
N PRO A 356 10.51 -6.43 32.31
CA PRO A 356 10.91 -5.73 33.54
C PRO A 356 9.71 -5.10 34.25
N ALA A 357 9.91 -4.67 35.50
CA ALA A 357 8.84 -4.09 36.32
C ALA A 357 8.17 -2.88 35.63
N GLY A 358 6.84 -2.94 35.49
CA GLY A 358 6.04 -1.95 34.77
C GLY A 358 5.70 -2.35 33.32
N PHE A 359 6.41 -3.31 32.74
CA PHE A 359 6.10 -3.87 31.42
C PHE A 359 5.36 -5.21 31.53
N VAL A 360 4.55 -5.53 30.51
CA VAL A 360 3.85 -6.80 30.29
C VAL A 360 4.18 -7.33 28.89
N GLU A 361 3.96 -8.61 28.61
CA GLU A 361 4.11 -9.15 27.24
C GLU A 361 2.99 -8.63 26.33
N SER A 362 3.34 -8.29 25.08
CA SER A 362 2.43 -7.69 24.11
C SER A 362 1.57 -8.76 23.42
N GLU A 363 0.25 -8.69 23.61
CA GLU A 363 -0.72 -9.51 22.87
C GLU A 363 -0.72 -9.17 21.36
N LYS A 364 -0.39 -7.91 21.00
CA LYS A 364 -0.37 -7.42 19.62
C LYS A 364 0.93 -7.77 18.87
N PHE A 365 2.05 -7.89 19.61
CA PHE A 365 3.38 -8.18 19.07
C PHE A 365 4.13 -9.22 19.94
N PRO A 366 3.83 -10.53 19.77
CA PRO A 366 4.44 -11.60 20.56
C PRO A 366 5.97 -11.53 20.59
N GLY A 367 6.57 -11.82 21.75
CA GLY A 367 8.02 -11.66 21.95
C GLY A 367 8.47 -10.22 22.24
N LYS A 368 7.55 -9.26 22.37
CA LYS A 368 7.84 -7.91 22.89
C LYS A 368 7.16 -7.65 24.22
N CYS A 369 7.76 -6.77 25.00
CA CYS A 369 7.21 -6.22 26.24
C CYS A 369 6.77 -4.78 26.03
N GLU A 370 5.58 -4.41 26.48
CA GLU A 370 4.99 -3.05 26.42
C GLU A 370 4.62 -2.54 27.82
N VAL A 371 4.48 -1.23 28.00
CA VAL A 371 3.95 -0.63 29.26
C VAL A 371 2.48 -0.28 29.06
N PRO A 372 1.54 -0.93 29.78
CA PRO A 372 0.12 -0.62 29.70
C PRO A 372 -0.24 0.58 30.58
N CYS A 373 -1.16 1.42 30.10
CA CYS A 373 -1.65 2.61 30.80
C CYS A 373 -3.18 2.73 30.67
N TYR A 374 -3.79 3.70 31.37
CA TYR A 374 -5.25 3.82 31.45
C TYR A 374 -5.93 2.56 32.03
N THR A 375 -5.21 1.88 32.92
CA THR A 375 -5.64 0.63 33.54
C THR A 375 -6.36 0.87 34.88
N ASN A 376 -6.66 -0.19 35.62
CA ASN A 376 -7.12 -0.09 37.02
C ASN A 376 -6.12 0.62 37.98
N ALA A 377 -4.91 0.97 37.51
CA ALA A 377 -3.97 1.81 38.25
C ALA A 377 -4.33 3.32 38.18
N THR A 378 -5.10 3.76 37.18
CA THR A 378 -5.55 5.15 37.05
C THR A 378 -6.51 5.50 38.20
N PRO A 379 -6.21 6.50 39.04
CA PRO A 379 -7.08 6.83 40.18
C PRO A 379 -8.47 7.32 39.71
N ILE A 380 -9.52 6.91 40.43
CA ILE A 380 -10.91 7.25 40.08
C ILE A 380 -11.07 8.78 40.03
N GLY A 381 -11.45 9.31 38.86
CA GLY A 381 -11.62 10.75 38.62
C GLY A 381 -10.32 11.50 38.31
N LYS A 382 -9.22 10.80 38.00
CA LYS A 382 -8.02 11.35 37.36
C LYS A 382 -7.94 10.88 35.91
N GLU A 383 -7.26 11.66 35.09
CA GLU A 383 -6.81 11.23 33.77
C GLU A 383 -5.59 10.28 33.89
N PRO A 384 -5.41 9.36 32.93
CA PRO A 384 -4.16 8.60 32.82
C PRO A 384 -3.02 9.48 32.27
N THR A 385 -3.37 10.48 31.45
CA THR A 385 -2.46 11.51 30.92
C THR A 385 -2.27 12.62 31.94
N ARG A 386 -1.65 12.29 33.07
CA ARG A 386 -1.31 13.22 34.16
C ARG A 386 0.18 13.15 34.41
N ASP A 387 0.76 14.31 34.67
CA ASP A 387 2.11 14.48 35.18
C ASP A 387 1.96 15.22 36.53
N GLU A 388 2.01 14.48 37.66
CA GLU A 388 1.89 15.08 38.99
C GLU A 388 3.24 15.49 39.59
N ASN A 389 4.37 15.15 38.94
CA ASN A 389 5.71 15.43 39.43
C ASN A 389 6.41 16.60 38.68
N GLY A 390 5.97 16.91 37.46
CA GLY A 390 6.48 17.95 36.57
C GLY A 390 7.67 17.56 35.70
N ASP A 391 7.90 16.27 35.41
CA ASP A 391 9.03 15.76 34.62
C ASP A 391 8.75 15.61 33.11
N GLY A 392 7.50 15.83 32.68
CA GLY A 392 7.07 15.76 31.27
C GLY A 392 6.65 14.37 30.81
N THR A 393 6.84 13.33 31.64
CA THR A 393 6.30 11.98 31.45
C THR A 393 4.95 11.86 32.16
N ASP A 394 3.99 11.12 31.58
CA ASP A 394 2.79 10.76 32.32
C ASP A 394 3.14 9.77 33.47
N ASP A 395 2.56 9.94 34.66
CA ASP A 395 2.84 9.16 35.89
C ASP A 395 2.86 7.63 35.65
N GLU A 396 1.92 7.14 34.84
CA GLU A 396 1.75 5.70 34.54
C GLU A 396 2.85 5.18 33.59
N CYS A 397 3.48 6.09 32.85
CA CYS A 397 4.52 5.80 31.86
C CYS A 397 5.94 6.00 32.40
N ALA A 398 6.10 6.33 33.69
CA ALA A 398 7.40 6.44 34.35
C ALA A 398 8.28 5.17 34.26
N ALA A 399 7.69 4.00 33.97
CA ALA A 399 8.42 2.76 33.68
C ALA A 399 9.23 2.80 32.37
N VAL A 400 8.86 3.66 31.41
CA VAL A 400 9.57 3.85 30.14
C VAL A 400 10.87 4.65 30.33
N THR A 401 10.88 5.60 31.28
CA THR A 401 11.95 6.57 31.51
C THR A 401 13.35 5.95 31.71
N PRO A 402 13.55 4.85 32.45
CA PRO A 402 14.86 4.20 32.58
C PRO A 402 15.43 3.61 31.28
N PHE A 403 14.60 3.36 30.27
CA PHE A 403 15.00 2.68 29.03
C PHE A 403 15.10 3.60 27.80
N TYR A 404 14.45 4.77 27.85
CA TYR A 404 14.29 5.72 26.73
C TYR A 404 14.41 7.22 27.12
N GLY A 405 14.47 7.54 28.41
CA GLY A 405 14.26 8.91 28.92
C GLY A 405 12.78 9.28 29.01
N GLY A 406 12.50 10.46 29.59
CA GLY A 406 11.14 10.92 29.89
C GLY A 406 10.35 11.34 28.65
N GLY A 407 9.14 11.89 28.86
CA GLY A 407 8.28 12.37 27.78
C GLY A 407 7.34 11.31 27.21
N SER A 408 7.40 10.08 27.74
CA SER A 408 6.43 9.02 27.45
C SER A 408 5.05 9.41 27.99
N ARG A 409 4.00 9.16 27.21
CA ARG A 409 2.62 9.53 27.50
C ARG A 409 1.67 8.38 27.29
N CYS A 410 0.54 8.38 27.97
CA CYS A 410 -0.47 7.36 27.79
C CYS A 410 -1.29 7.60 26.51
N ASP A 411 -1.25 6.67 25.55
CA ASP A 411 -2.31 6.58 24.54
C ASP A 411 -3.54 5.93 25.17
N LYS A 412 -4.65 6.68 25.20
CA LYS A 412 -5.94 6.21 25.74
C LYS A 412 -6.66 5.24 24.79
N MET A 413 -6.27 5.20 23.52
CA MET A 413 -6.91 4.37 22.48
C MET A 413 -6.28 2.97 22.44
N GLU A 414 -4.96 2.87 22.29
CA GLU A 414 -4.22 1.59 22.36
C GLU A 414 -3.93 1.13 23.80
N GLN A 415 -4.17 1.97 24.82
CA GLN A 415 -3.92 1.73 26.25
C GLN A 415 -2.45 1.44 26.60
N LYS A 416 -1.52 2.10 25.89
CA LYS A 416 -0.07 1.89 25.96
C LYS A 416 0.70 3.19 26.12
N CYS A 417 1.86 3.12 26.78
CA CYS A 417 2.76 4.24 26.89
C CYS A 417 3.58 4.46 25.61
N THR A 418 3.64 5.71 25.15
CA THR A 418 4.34 6.09 23.93
C THR A 418 5.85 5.98 24.07
N LEU A 419 6.52 5.70 22.95
CA LEU A 419 7.91 6.04 22.76
C LEU A 419 8.01 7.58 22.60
N PRO A 420 8.87 8.28 23.37
CA PRO A 420 9.08 9.73 23.22
C PRO A 420 9.47 10.08 21.79
N TYR A 421 8.99 11.21 21.25
CA TYR A 421 9.20 11.57 19.84
C TYR A 421 10.67 11.61 19.47
N TYR A 422 11.53 12.11 20.36
CA TYR A 422 12.97 12.18 20.13
C TYR A 422 13.67 10.79 20.05
N GLN A 423 13.00 9.72 20.49
CA GLN A 423 13.44 8.31 20.33
C GLN A 423 12.77 7.59 19.16
N ARG A 424 11.69 8.14 18.57
CA ARG A 424 11.01 7.50 17.43
C ARG A 424 11.89 7.57 16.18
N LYS A 425 11.98 6.45 15.46
CA LYS A 425 12.60 6.38 14.13
C LYS A 425 11.58 6.74 13.07
N GLU A 426 11.97 7.67 12.22
CA GLU A 426 11.25 8.20 11.07
C GLU A 426 10.87 7.09 10.08
N LYS A 427 9.67 7.21 9.50
CA LYS A 427 9.16 6.38 8.41
C LYS A 427 8.64 7.32 7.30
N PRO A 428 9.24 7.33 6.09
CA PRO A 428 8.85 8.23 5.02
C PRO A 428 7.49 7.83 4.42
N ILE A 429 6.80 8.83 3.84
CA ILE A 429 5.56 8.66 3.08
C ILE A 429 5.93 8.56 1.61
N VAL A 430 5.86 7.36 1.05
CA VAL A 430 6.21 7.10 -0.36
C VAL A 430 4.96 7.21 -1.23
N TRP A 431 5.04 8.09 -2.23
CA TRP A 431 4.03 8.30 -3.26
C TRP A 431 4.53 7.78 -4.60
N HIS A 432 3.63 7.25 -5.41
CA HIS A 432 3.94 6.74 -6.74
C HIS A 432 3.13 7.50 -7.78
N TYR A 433 3.82 8.09 -8.75
CA TYR A 433 3.20 8.64 -9.94
C TYR A 433 2.71 7.47 -10.79
N THR A 434 1.40 7.21 -10.82
CA THR A 434 0.88 5.90 -11.24
C THR A 434 1.08 5.64 -12.73
N LYS A 435 1.23 4.36 -13.07
CA LYS A 435 1.29 3.89 -14.45
C LYS A 435 0.10 4.43 -15.26
N ASP A 436 0.38 4.78 -16.52
CA ASP A 436 -0.52 5.39 -17.50
C ASP A 436 -0.90 6.87 -17.21
N SER A 437 -0.33 7.49 -16.16
CA SER A 437 -0.40 8.96 -15.92
C SER A 437 0.42 9.75 -16.93
N SER A 438 -0.07 10.91 -17.39
CA SER A 438 0.65 11.76 -18.36
C SER A 438 2.05 12.18 -17.87
N PRO A 439 3.15 11.90 -18.60
CA PRO A 439 4.50 12.28 -18.17
C PRO A 439 4.72 13.79 -18.03
N ASP A 440 3.98 14.62 -18.78
CA ASP A 440 4.14 16.08 -18.84
C ASP A 440 3.99 16.80 -17.48
N TYR A 441 3.26 16.19 -16.54
CA TYR A 441 2.99 16.75 -15.21
C TYR A 441 3.88 16.19 -14.10
N PHE A 442 4.85 15.32 -14.42
CA PHE A 442 5.71 14.71 -13.40
C PHE A 442 6.57 15.76 -12.67
N GLU A 443 7.25 16.66 -13.39
CA GLU A 443 8.10 17.69 -12.78
C GLU A 443 7.32 18.60 -11.81
N GLY A 444 6.12 19.06 -12.22
CA GLY A 444 5.24 19.85 -11.36
C GLY A 444 4.76 19.08 -10.13
N SER A 445 4.50 17.78 -10.28
CA SER A 445 4.10 16.89 -9.18
C SER A 445 5.26 16.61 -8.21
N GLN A 446 6.48 16.46 -8.73
CA GLN A 446 7.69 16.28 -7.94
C GLN A 446 8.02 17.55 -7.14
N LEU A 447 7.88 18.73 -7.74
CA LEU A 447 8.05 20.02 -7.04
C LEU A 447 7.02 20.16 -5.90
N ALA A 448 5.75 19.83 -6.13
CA ALA A 448 4.73 19.83 -5.09
C ALA A 448 5.02 18.82 -3.97
N ALA A 449 5.45 17.60 -4.31
CA ALA A 449 5.86 16.58 -3.33
C ALA A 449 7.06 17.04 -2.49
N HIS A 450 8.02 17.74 -3.10
CA HIS A 450 9.20 18.29 -2.45
C HIS A 450 8.88 19.42 -1.45
N GLU A 451 7.91 20.29 -1.74
CA GLU A 451 7.43 21.28 -0.77
C GLU A 451 6.80 20.61 0.46
N TRP A 452 5.99 19.56 0.26
CA TRP A 452 5.45 18.74 1.35
C TRP A 452 6.54 17.97 2.11
N ASP A 453 7.57 17.48 1.43
CA ASP A 453 8.70 16.81 2.04
C ASP A 453 9.42 17.71 3.05
N VAL A 454 9.82 18.92 2.64
CA VAL A 454 10.51 19.87 3.52
C VAL A 454 9.63 20.28 4.71
N ALA A 455 8.32 20.44 4.49
CA ALA A 455 7.36 20.65 5.58
C ALA A 455 7.31 19.46 6.56
N MET A 456 7.36 18.22 6.06
CA MET A 456 7.35 17.01 6.89
C MET A 456 8.68 16.76 7.61
N ARG A 457 9.84 17.02 6.97
CA ARG A 457 11.16 17.08 7.63
C ARG A 457 11.14 18.04 8.82
N MET A 458 10.54 19.22 8.65
CA MET A 458 10.34 20.20 9.72
C MET A 458 9.35 19.77 10.80
N ALA A 459 8.24 19.13 10.43
CA ALA A 459 7.27 18.60 11.40
C ALA A 459 7.90 17.54 12.32
N VAL A 460 8.70 16.63 11.75
CA VAL A 460 9.50 15.63 12.47
C VAL A 460 10.47 16.27 13.45
N GLN A 461 11.33 17.21 13.01
CA GLN A 461 12.27 17.88 13.91
C GLN A 461 11.55 18.72 14.99
N THR A 462 10.45 19.37 14.63
CA THR A 462 9.64 20.15 15.58
C THR A 462 9.04 19.26 16.66
N ALA A 463 8.58 18.04 16.33
CA ALA A 463 8.13 17.07 17.31
C ALA A 463 9.26 16.65 18.26
N LYS A 464 10.42 16.26 17.74
CA LYS A 464 11.58 15.84 18.56
C LYS A 464 12.10 16.98 19.46
N TYR A 465 12.21 18.20 18.93
CA TYR A 465 12.56 19.40 19.69
C TYR A 465 11.54 19.71 20.81
N SER A 466 10.25 19.69 20.49
CA SER A 466 9.19 20.07 21.43
C SER A 466 9.06 19.08 22.59
N ASP A 467 9.29 17.80 22.32
CA ASP A 467 9.29 16.74 23.32
C ASP A 467 10.53 16.82 24.24
N CYS A 468 11.70 17.11 23.67
CA CYS A 468 12.92 17.42 24.43
C CYS A 468 12.74 18.63 25.37
N VAL A 469 12.09 19.71 24.91
CA VAL A 469 11.79 20.86 25.77
C VAL A 469 10.68 20.53 26.78
N GLY A 470 9.76 19.63 26.45
CA GLY A 470 8.69 19.15 27.32
C GLY A 470 9.21 18.49 28.61
N ILE A 471 10.30 17.73 28.52
CA ILE A 471 10.97 17.11 29.67
C ILE A 471 11.91 18.06 30.45
N GLY A 472 11.72 19.37 30.30
CA GLY A 472 12.46 20.40 31.03
C GLY A 472 13.92 20.61 30.60
N ALA A 473 14.37 20.01 29.50
CA ALA A 473 15.73 20.20 29.01
C ALA A 473 15.95 21.62 28.41
N GLY A 474 17.21 22.07 28.38
CA GLY A 474 17.56 23.39 27.90
C GLY A 474 17.24 23.57 26.41
N GLN A 475 16.53 24.65 26.05
CA GLN A 475 16.16 24.93 24.65
C GLN A 475 17.35 24.98 23.69
N ALA A 476 18.52 25.41 24.17
CA ALA A 476 19.77 25.42 23.39
C ALA A 476 20.31 24.01 23.14
N ASP A 477 20.21 23.13 24.14
CA ASP A 477 20.63 21.72 24.04
C ASP A 477 19.67 20.95 23.12
N CYS A 478 18.35 21.15 23.28
CA CYS A 478 17.35 20.58 22.37
C CYS A 478 17.50 21.11 20.94
N GLN A 479 17.89 22.37 20.72
CA GLN A 479 18.15 22.90 19.38
C GLN A 479 19.48 22.41 18.78
N ALA A 480 20.44 21.98 19.61
CA ALA A 480 21.67 21.33 19.14
C ALA A 480 21.46 19.86 18.75
N LEU A 481 20.50 19.17 19.39
CA LEU A 481 20.10 17.80 19.04
C LEU A 481 19.08 17.74 17.89
N PHE A 482 18.11 18.66 17.89
CA PHE A 482 16.99 18.73 16.95
C PHE A 482 16.97 20.12 16.29
N PRO A 483 17.91 20.39 15.38
CA PRO A 483 18.04 21.69 14.72
C PRO A 483 16.86 21.94 13.78
N LEU A 484 16.19 23.07 14.00
CA LEU A 484 15.08 23.58 13.19
C LEU A 484 15.26 25.08 12.93
N TYR A 485 14.71 25.56 11.82
CA TYR A 485 14.68 26.99 11.50
C TYR A 485 13.52 27.70 12.21
N ARG A 486 13.57 29.03 12.32
CA ARG A 486 12.63 29.82 13.15
C ARG A 486 12.18 31.15 12.52
N GLY A 487 12.57 31.42 11.29
CA GLY A 487 12.11 32.55 10.51
C GLY A 487 10.65 32.41 10.08
N GLN A 488 10.28 33.17 9.06
CA GLN A 488 8.98 33.08 8.40
C GLN A 488 9.21 32.53 6.99
N GLN A 489 8.45 33.02 6.01
CA GLN A 489 8.48 32.51 4.64
C GLN A 489 9.88 32.49 3.98
N GLU A 490 10.78 33.41 4.34
CA GLU A 490 12.17 33.41 3.84
C GLU A 490 12.94 32.14 4.23
N ASP A 491 12.88 31.70 5.49
CA ASP A 491 13.51 30.44 5.96
C ASP A 491 12.81 29.21 5.32
N ASN A 492 11.51 29.28 5.00
CA ASN A 492 10.80 28.21 4.28
C ASN A 492 11.31 28.07 2.84
N GLU A 493 11.37 29.19 2.10
CA GLU A 493 11.79 29.21 0.69
C GLU A 493 13.27 28.82 0.53
N ASP A 494 14.13 29.27 1.45
CA ASP A 494 15.53 28.85 1.49
C ASP A 494 15.70 27.36 1.88
N ALA A 495 14.84 26.81 2.75
CA ALA A 495 14.81 25.37 3.04
C ALA A 495 14.35 24.54 1.84
N ILE A 496 13.28 24.96 1.16
CA ILE A 496 12.76 24.31 -0.05
C ILE A 496 13.85 24.31 -1.15
N SER A 497 14.47 25.46 -1.42
CA SER A 497 15.53 25.58 -2.42
C SER A 497 16.79 24.78 -2.06
N LEU A 498 17.27 24.84 -0.81
CA LEU A 498 18.48 24.12 -0.42
C LEU A 498 18.26 22.61 -0.41
N ALA A 499 17.11 22.14 0.12
CA ALA A 499 16.76 20.73 0.09
C ALA A 499 16.73 20.23 -1.37
N LYS A 500 16.07 20.95 -2.29
CA LYS A 500 16.02 20.51 -3.69
C LYS A 500 17.42 20.37 -4.29
N GLU A 501 18.32 21.32 -4.05
CA GLU A 501 19.70 21.19 -4.55
C GLU A 501 20.48 20.02 -3.93
N VAL A 502 20.18 19.65 -2.68
CA VAL A 502 20.78 18.49 -1.99
C VAL A 502 20.19 17.16 -2.46
N ASP A 503 18.89 17.12 -2.74
CA ASP A 503 18.16 15.92 -3.15
C ASP A 503 18.32 15.65 -4.66
N ASP A 504 18.32 16.69 -5.50
CA ASP A 504 18.82 16.61 -6.89
C ASP A 504 20.28 16.12 -6.92
N CYS A 505 21.10 16.53 -5.94
CA CYS A 505 22.47 16.03 -5.81
C CYS A 505 22.52 14.54 -5.44
N ARG A 506 21.64 14.07 -4.55
CA ARG A 506 21.53 12.66 -4.11
C ARG A 506 21.02 11.75 -5.24
N ALA A 507 20.01 12.18 -5.99
CA ALA A 507 19.48 11.51 -7.17
C ALA A 507 20.38 11.66 -8.42
N ALA A 508 21.43 12.48 -8.35
CA ALA A 508 22.35 12.79 -9.46
C ALA A 508 21.65 13.43 -10.68
N LEU A 509 20.72 14.35 -10.42
CA LEU A 509 19.95 15.08 -11.43
C LEU A 509 20.64 16.36 -11.90
N GLY A 510 20.30 16.80 -13.13
CA GLY A 510 20.77 18.05 -13.71
C GLY A 510 22.29 18.18 -13.72
N ASN A 511 22.82 19.26 -13.12
CA ASN A 511 24.26 19.51 -13.05
C ASN A 511 25.00 18.44 -12.22
N TRP A 512 24.36 17.90 -11.17
CA TRP A 512 24.97 16.95 -10.23
C TRP A 512 25.23 15.55 -10.79
N ALA A 513 24.74 15.27 -12.01
CA ALA A 513 24.84 13.98 -12.69
C ALA A 513 26.27 13.47 -12.91
N GLN A 514 27.26 14.37 -12.94
CA GLN A 514 28.69 14.03 -13.07
C GLN A 514 29.53 14.50 -11.87
N GLU A 515 28.88 15.01 -10.83
CA GLU A 515 29.53 15.44 -9.58
C GLU A 515 29.58 14.27 -8.57
N ALA A 516 29.96 14.54 -7.32
CA ALA A 516 30.25 13.50 -6.31
C ALA A 516 31.33 12.47 -6.71
N GLY A 517 32.19 12.79 -7.69
CA GLY A 517 33.32 11.93 -8.10
C GLY A 517 32.91 10.64 -8.83
N GLY A 518 31.67 10.56 -9.32
CA GLY A 518 31.15 9.36 -9.99
C GLY A 518 30.50 8.32 -9.07
N ALA A 519 30.28 8.65 -7.79
CA ALA A 519 29.42 7.87 -6.90
C ALA A 519 27.98 7.79 -7.46
N ALA A 520 27.34 6.63 -7.29
CA ALA A 520 26.00 6.37 -7.84
C ALA A 520 24.91 7.21 -7.14
N PRO A 521 23.71 7.37 -7.74
CA PRO A 521 22.54 7.91 -7.03
C PRO A 521 22.33 7.21 -5.69
N TRP A 522 22.05 7.98 -4.64
CA TRP A 522 21.77 7.51 -3.28
C TRP A 522 22.86 6.65 -2.60
N GLU A 523 24.05 6.53 -3.19
CA GLU A 523 25.21 5.92 -2.54
C GLU A 523 25.67 6.76 -1.34
N GLN A 524 26.09 6.14 -0.23
CA GLN A 524 26.53 6.88 0.98
C GLN A 524 27.61 7.93 0.68
N ALA A 525 28.55 7.63 -0.22
CA ALA A 525 29.58 8.58 -0.65
C ALA A 525 29.01 9.81 -1.38
N ARG A 526 27.90 9.65 -2.12
CA ARG A 526 27.16 10.76 -2.72
C ARG A 526 26.36 11.52 -1.66
N ILE A 527 25.68 10.82 -0.74
CA ILE A 527 24.93 11.45 0.36
C ILE A 527 25.85 12.33 1.22
N ASP A 528 27.03 11.83 1.60
CA ASP A 528 28.04 12.57 2.37
C ASP A 528 28.55 13.79 1.58
N TYR A 529 28.77 13.64 0.28
CA TYR A 529 29.15 14.75 -0.60
C TYR A 529 28.04 15.81 -0.69
N CYS A 530 26.78 15.45 -0.95
CA CYS A 530 25.66 16.38 -1.05
C CYS A 530 25.38 17.09 0.28
N ASN A 531 25.53 16.37 1.40
CA ASN A 531 25.47 16.95 2.74
C ASN A 531 26.59 17.99 2.98
N SER A 532 27.77 17.84 2.35
CA SER A 532 28.82 18.88 2.36
C SER A 532 28.54 20.05 1.41
N GLN A 533 27.80 19.83 0.32
CA GLN A 533 27.34 20.90 -0.56
C GLN A 533 26.26 21.74 0.13
N ALA A 534 25.38 21.13 0.92
CA ALA A 534 24.41 21.84 1.77
C ALA A 534 25.10 22.87 2.69
N ASP A 535 26.17 22.45 3.37
CA ASP A 535 26.98 23.33 4.24
C ASP A 535 27.65 24.46 3.44
N ALA A 536 28.24 24.14 2.28
CA ALA A 536 28.95 25.10 1.44
C ALA A 536 28.02 26.15 0.79
N ILE A 537 26.93 25.69 0.17
CA ILE A 537 25.92 26.54 -0.49
C ILE A 537 25.18 27.38 0.56
N GLY A 538 24.76 26.76 1.67
CA GLY A 538 24.11 27.46 2.77
C GLY A 538 25.01 28.54 3.38
N ALA A 539 26.30 28.26 3.61
CA ALA A 539 27.26 29.25 4.09
C ALA A 539 27.51 30.38 3.07
N GLN A 540 27.54 30.07 1.77
CA GLN A 540 27.70 31.07 0.71
C GLN A 540 26.48 32.00 0.61
N ARG A 541 25.26 31.45 0.72
CA ARG A 541 24.00 32.22 0.67
C ARG A 541 23.63 32.87 2.01
N LYS A 542 24.26 32.44 3.11
CA LYS A 542 24.05 32.85 4.52
C LYS A 542 22.72 32.38 5.11
N TYR A 543 22.28 31.20 4.69
CA TYR A 543 21.08 30.54 5.23
C TYR A 543 21.23 30.23 6.71
N SER A 544 20.10 30.13 7.42
CA SER A 544 20.10 29.82 8.84
C SER A 544 20.63 28.40 9.10
N ALA A 545 21.24 28.16 10.26
CA ALA A 545 21.74 26.82 10.61
C ALA A 545 20.62 25.77 10.66
N GLY A 546 19.37 26.19 10.91
CA GLY A 546 18.18 25.34 10.82
C GLY A 546 17.87 24.94 9.37
N VAL A 547 17.87 25.89 8.43
CA VAL A 547 17.69 25.61 6.99
C VAL A 547 18.72 24.59 6.49
N ILE A 548 20.00 24.80 6.82
CA ILE A 548 21.09 23.91 6.42
C ILE A 548 20.92 22.52 7.03
N ALA A 549 20.52 22.41 8.30
CA ALA A 549 20.30 21.12 8.93
C ALA A 549 19.11 20.36 8.34
N VAL A 550 17.99 21.04 8.08
CA VAL A 550 16.76 20.46 7.50
C VAL A 550 17.00 19.94 6.08
N ALA A 551 17.71 20.70 5.24
CA ALA A 551 18.09 20.25 3.90
C ALA A 551 18.97 18.98 3.91
N LYS A 552 19.70 18.73 5.00
CA LYS A 552 20.58 17.55 5.17
C LYS A 552 19.87 16.33 5.74
N LEU A 553 18.62 16.44 6.18
CA LEU A 553 17.82 15.28 6.60
C LEU A 553 17.51 14.36 5.40
N PRO A 554 17.15 13.08 5.64
CA PRO A 554 16.52 12.24 4.63
C PRO A 554 15.15 12.78 4.21
N GLU A 555 14.66 12.29 3.07
CA GLU A 555 13.26 12.49 2.65
C GLU A 555 12.29 11.92 3.70
N MET A 556 11.21 12.66 3.95
CA MET A 556 10.00 12.27 4.67
C MET A 556 8.80 12.14 3.73
N VAL A 557 8.81 12.78 2.56
CA VAL A 557 7.90 12.51 1.44
C VAL A 557 8.73 12.28 0.18
N THR A 558 8.50 11.17 -0.51
CA THR A 558 9.20 10.78 -1.74
C THR A 558 8.16 10.60 -2.85
N LEU A 559 8.40 11.13 -4.06
CA LEU A 559 7.63 10.79 -5.26
C LEU A 559 8.46 9.90 -6.19
N CYS A 560 7.93 8.72 -6.47
CA CYS A 560 8.53 7.69 -7.32
C CYS A 560 7.88 7.68 -8.71
N HIS A 561 8.65 7.33 -9.74
CA HIS A 561 8.09 7.03 -11.07
C HIS A 561 7.38 5.65 -11.07
N SER A 562 6.47 5.43 -12.03
CA SER A 562 5.95 4.10 -12.37
C SER A 562 6.08 3.83 -13.89
N PRO A 563 7.12 3.11 -14.35
CA PRO A 563 8.06 2.35 -13.52
C PRO A 563 9.16 3.18 -12.85
N VAL A 564 9.65 2.74 -11.68
CA VAL A 564 10.71 3.38 -10.89
C VAL A 564 12.01 3.53 -11.71
N GLU A 565 12.58 4.74 -11.73
CA GLU A 565 13.76 5.11 -12.52
C GLU A 565 15.10 4.93 -11.78
N ALA A 566 16.22 4.87 -12.53
CA ALA A 566 17.58 4.67 -11.98
C ALA A 566 18.10 5.78 -11.04
N ASN A 567 17.39 6.90 -10.98
CA ASN A 567 17.65 8.10 -10.18
C ASN A 567 16.73 8.19 -8.94
N ASP A 568 15.64 7.42 -8.91
CA ASP A 568 14.64 7.45 -7.84
C ASP A 568 15.23 7.03 -6.49
N SER A 569 14.63 7.56 -5.42
CA SER A 569 15.02 7.24 -4.05
C SER A 569 14.87 5.75 -3.76
N PRO A 570 15.81 5.12 -3.01
CA PRO A 570 15.70 3.71 -2.62
C PRO A 570 14.44 3.39 -1.80
N ALA A 571 13.78 4.42 -1.25
CA ALA A 571 12.46 4.31 -0.63
C ALA A 571 11.39 3.74 -1.59
N CYS A 572 11.49 4.00 -2.89
CA CYS A 572 10.53 3.53 -3.90
C CYS A 572 10.47 2.01 -4.02
N VAL A 573 11.65 1.35 -4.14
CA VAL A 573 11.74 -0.11 -4.15
C VAL A 573 11.43 -0.69 -2.77
N ALA A 574 11.84 -0.01 -1.69
CA ALA A 574 11.57 -0.46 -0.33
C ALA A 574 10.07 -0.49 0.00
N ASP A 575 9.28 0.47 -0.51
CA ASP A 575 7.82 0.51 -0.37
C ASP A 575 7.12 -0.59 -1.21
N HIS A 576 7.52 -0.78 -2.47
CA HIS A 576 7.07 -1.91 -3.29
C HIS A 576 7.33 -3.28 -2.64
N GLN A 577 8.38 -3.39 -1.83
CA GLN A 577 8.74 -4.62 -1.13
C GLN A 577 8.30 -4.65 0.35
N ARG A 578 7.65 -3.60 0.88
CA ARG A 578 7.45 -3.48 2.34
C ARG A 578 6.56 -4.57 2.94
N LEU A 579 5.60 -5.07 2.16
CA LEU A 579 4.67 -6.14 2.53
C LEU A 579 5.21 -7.54 2.26
N MET A 580 6.32 -7.68 1.52
CA MET A 580 6.90 -8.99 1.22
C MET A 580 7.61 -9.61 2.42
N PRO A 581 7.51 -10.93 2.67
CA PRO A 581 8.44 -11.67 3.51
C PRO A 581 9.90 -11.45 3.07
N GLN A 582 10.83 -11.38 4.03
CA GLN A 582 12.24 -11.07 3.75
C GLN A 582 12.89 -12.03 2.74
N GLU A 583 12.51 -13.32 2.77
CA GLU A 583 12.99 -14.33 1.81
C GLU A 583 12.51 -14.10 0.38
N GLU A 584 11.34 -13.48 0.20
CA GLU A 584 10.73 -13.25 -1.11
C GLU A 584 11.25 -11.96 -1.76
N ARG A 585 11.59 -10.93 -0.97
CA ARG A 585 12.27 -9.71 -1.46
C ARG A 585 13.56 -10.04 -2.22
N ALA A 586 14.27 -11.08 -1.77
CA ALA A 586 15.50 -11.57 -2.41
C ALA A 586 15.26 -12.42 -3.68
N ARG A 587 13.99 -12.69 -4.02
CA ARG A 587 13.54 -13.47 -5.19
C ARG A 587 12.66 -12.64 -6.14
N ASP A 588 12.30 -11.41 -5.76
CA ASP A 588 11.55 -10.47 -6.59
C ASP A 588 12.31 -10.22 -7.90
N THR A 589 11.64 -10.50 -9.03
CA THR A 589 12.24 -10.39 -10.36
C THR A 589 12.11 -9.00 -10.97
N ARG A 590 11.29 -8.12 -10.36
CA ARG A 590 11.10 -6.74 -10.81
C ARG A 590 12.38 -5.93 -10.64
N GLN A 591 12.58 -4.94 -11.50
CA GLN A 591 13.80 -4.14 -11.54
C GLN A 591 13.49 -2.65 -11.65
N VAL A 592 14.40 -1.83 -11.11
CA VAL A 592 14.48 -0.41 -11.43
C VAL A 592 14.87 -0.27 -12.90
N LEU A 593 14.33 0.71 -13.62
CA LEU A 593 14.64 0.92 -15.03
C LEU A 593 16.16 1.13 -15.25
N PRO A 594 16.77 0.54 -16.29
CA PRO A 594 18.17 0.78 -16.63
C PRO A 594 18.47 2.26 -16.88
N ALA A 595 19.63 2.74 -16.43
CA ALA A 595 20.03 4.14 -16.57
C ALA A 595 19.96 4.62 -18.04
N GLY A 596 19.12 5.62 -18.29
CA GLY A 596 18.83 6.15 -19.63
C GLY A 596 17.52 5.65 -20.25
N ILE A 597 16.79 4.75 -19.60
CA ILE A 597 15.37 4.45 -19.86
C ILE A 597 14.53 5.18 -18.82
N THR A 598 13.50 5.90 -19.27
CA THR A 598 12.60 6.69 -18.41
C THR A 598 11.17 6.15 -18.38
N MET A 599 10.40 6.56 -17.39
CA MET A 599 8.97 6.31 -17.30
C MET A 599 8.22 6.84 -18.53
N ALA A 600 8.60 8.01 -19.05
CA ALA A 600 8.03 8.57 -20.28
C ALA A 600 8.28 7.71 -21.52
N MET A 601 9.45 7.07 -21.62
CA MET A 601 9.73 6.09 -22.69
C MET A 601 8.87 4.82 -22.52
N CYS A 602 8.63 4.38 -21.29
CA CYS A 602 7.74 3.23 -21.01
C CYS A 602 6.27 3.53 -21.32
N ASP A 603 5.80 4.72 -20.99
CA ASP A 603 4.44 5.20 -21.26
C ASP A 603 4.12 5.17 -22.78
N GLU A 604 5.03 5.67 -23.62
CA GLU A 604 4.91 5.57 -25.09
C GLU A 604 4.76 4.10 -25.55
N GLN A 605 5.48 3.15 -24.94
CA GLN A 605 5.35 1.73 -25.32
C GLN A 605 4.08 1.07 -24.75
N PHE A 606 3.56 1.54 -23.61
CA PHE A 606 2.28 1.10 -23.05
C PHE A 606 1.09 1.59 -23.89
N GLU A 607 1.13 2.81 -24.43
CA GLU A 607 0.14 3.30 -25.41
C GLU A 607 0.24 2.54 -26.74
N ASN A 608 1.45 2.47 -27.32
CA ASN A 608 1.66 1.80 -28.61
C ASN A 608 1.26 0.30 -28.58
N ARG A 609 1.34 -0.38 -27.43
CA ARG A 609 0.90 -1.79 -27.24
C ARG A 609 -0.50 -2.07 -27.80
N PHE A 610 -1.42 -1.12 -27.63
CA PHE A 610 -2.83 -1.30 -28.03
C PHE A 610 -3.18 -0.42 -29.24
N ASP A 611 -2.73 0.83 -29.27
CA ASP A 611 -3.14 1.80 -30.29
C ASP A 611 -2.31 1.71 -31.58
N ASN A 612 -1.04 1.31 -31.50
CA ASN A 612 -0.13 1.24 -32.64
C ASN A 612 0.87 0.07 -32.54
N PRO A 613 0.43 -1.21 -32.54
CA PRO A 613 1.32 -2.35 -32.25
C PRO A 613 2.56 -2.44 -33.16
N ASP A 614 2.45 -2.00 -34.41
CA ASP A 614 3.55 -1.96 -35.40
C ASP A 614 4.70 -1.00 -35.02
N LYS A 615 4.54 -0.16 -33.98
CA LYS A 615 5.57 0.78 -33.49
C LYS A 615 6.31 0.33 -32.23
N VAL A 616 5.86 -0.73 -31.58
CA VAL A 616 6.35 -1.17 -30.26
C VAL A 616 7.82 -1.60 -30.36
N ASP A 617 8.69 -1.02 -29.52
CA ASP A 617 9.97 -1.64 -29.18
C ASP A 617 9.73 -2.72 -28.12
N GLU A 618 9.68 -3.98 -28.56
CA GLU A 618 9.39 -5.15 -27.72
C GLU A 618 10.42 -5.35 -26.59
N GLU A 619 11.68 -4.91 -26.74
CA GLU A 619 12.71 -5.08 -25.72
C GLU A 619 12.63 -3.98 -24.65
N LEU A 620 12.33 -2.75 -25.07
CA LEU A 620 11.96 -1.67 -24.15
C LEU A 620 10.67 -2.01 -23.40
N LEU A 621 9.61 -2.45 -24.11
CA LEU A 621 8.33 -2.83 -23.51
C LEU A 621 8.48 -3.98 -22.49
N ARG A 622 9.29 -5.00 -22.82
CA ARG A 622 9.64 -6.10 -21.90
C ARG A 622 10.40 -5.61 -20.66
N THR A 623 11.24 -4.58 -20.82
CA THR A 623 11.95 -3.95 -19.70
C THR A 623 10.97 -3.19 -18.79
N CYS A 624 10.04 -2.44 -19.38
CA CYS A 624 9.01 -1.67 -18.68
C CYS A 624 7.98 -2.54 -17.96
N ASP A 625 7.55 -3.68 -18.55
CA ASP A 625 6.66 -4.65 -17.90
C ASP A 625 7.31 -5.34 -16.68
N ASN A 626 8.63 -5.50 -16.67
CA ASN A 626 9.38 -6.03 -15.53
C ASN A 626 9.79 -4.93 -14.53
N GLY A 627 9.23 -3.72 -14.67
CA GLY A 627 9.48 -2.59 -13.77
C GLY A 627 8.71 -2.69 -12.45
N PHE A 628 9.16 -1.93 -11.45
CA PHE A 628 8.35 -1.61 -10.28
C PHE A 628 7.36 -0.49 -10.63
N TYR A 629 6.04 -0.74 -10.60
CA TYR A 629 5.02 0.28 -10.88
C TYR A 629 3.76 0.14 -10.02
N ALA A 630 3.15 1.27 -9.65
CA ALA A 630 1.83 1.33 -9.04
C ALA A 630 0.75 1.53 -10.12
N ARG A 631 -0.42 0.89 -9.96
CA ARG A 631 -1.59 1.09 -10.85
C ARG A 631 -2.64 1.97 -10.17
N LEU A 632 -3.39 2.74 -10.96
CA LEU A 632 -4.52 3.55 -10.49
C LEU A 632 -5.50 2.73 -9.63
N GLY A 633 -5.72 3.11 -8.36
CA GLY A 633 -6.60 2.42 -7.40
C GLY A 633 -5.96 1.27 -6.59
N ASP A 634 -4.65 1.06 -6.72
CA ASP A 634 -3.89 0.06 -5.95
C ASP A 634 -3.73 0.45 -4.47
N LEU A 635 -4.31 -0.36 -3.58
CA LEU A 635 -4.41 -0.07 -2.15
C LEU A 635 -3.08 -0.24 -1.39
N ARG A 636 -1.99 -0.67 -2.05
CA ARG A 636 -0.65 -0.75 -1.44
C ARG A 636 0.03 0.61 -1.31
N PHE A 637 -0.26 1.55 -2.21
CA PHE A 637 0.57 2.73 -2.46
C PHE A 637 -0.19 4.04 -2.22
N HIS A 638 0.51 5.12 -1.84
CA HIS A 638 -0.02 6.48 -2.03
C HIS A 638 0.23 6.91 -3.48
N GLN A 639 -0.70 7.66 -4.09
CA GLN A 639 -0.79 7.77 -5.56
C GLN A 639 -0.85 9.22 -6.03
N VAL A 640 -0.04 9.57 -7.03
CA VAL A 640 -0.27 10.75 -7.87
C VAL A 640 -0.79 10.25 -9.22
N ASN A 641 -2.01 10.67 -9.56
CA ASN A 641 -2.74 10.22 -10.74
C ASN A 641 -2.95 11.39 -11.69
N VAL A 642 -2.45 11.31 -12.93
CA VAL A 642 -2.63 12.36 -13.94
C VAL A 642 -3.43 11.82 -15.11
N ILE A 643 -4.75 12.01 -15.02
CA ILE A 643 -5.75 11.43 -15.90
C ILE A 643 -5.67 12.09 -17.29
N LYS A 644 -5.17 11.32 -18.27
CA LYS A 644 -5.05 11.72 -19.69
C LYS A 644 -6.40 11.92 -20.38
N ASN A 645 -7.39 11.10 -20.05
CA ASN A 645 -8.68 11.08 -20.75
C ASN A 645 -9.64 12.15 -20.19
N PRO A 646 -10.35 12.92 -21.04
CA PRO A 646 -11.33 13.89 -20.58
C PRO A 646 -12.52 13.17 -19.95
N GLN A 647 -12.61 13.21 -18.62
CA GLN A 647 -13.72 12.68 -17.85
C GLN A 647 -14.75 13.79 -17.57
N THR A 648 -16.05 13.49 -17.71
CA THR A 648 -17.14 14.43 -17.42
C THR A 648 -18.33 13.65 -16.87
N PRO A 649 -18.48 13.56 -15.53
CA PRO A 649 -17.58 14.05 -14.49
C PRO A 649 -16.39 13.10 -14.25
N SER A 650 -15.55 13.37 -13.26
CA SER A 650 -14.50 12.46 -12.80
C SER A 650 -14.75 11.96 -11.36
N PRO A 651 -14.57 10.64 -11.10
CA PRO A 651 -14.68 10.03 -9.77
C PRO A 651 -13.41 10.17 -8.91
N TRP A 652 -12.42 10.91 -9.40
CA TRP A 652 -11.11 11.13 -8.77
C TRP A 652 -11.00 12.52 -8.11
N GLY A 653 -12.11 13.04 -7.58
CA GLY A 653 -12.10 14.38 -6.99
C GLY A 653 -11.46 14.44 -5.59
N ILE A 654 -11.93 15.38 -4.78
CA ILE A 654 -11.31 15.74 -3.50
C ILE A 654 -11.33 14.56 -2.52
N MET A 655 -10.18 14.25 -1.92
CA MET A 655 -10.03 13.34 -0.75
C MET A 655 -10.46 11.88 -0.98
N ALA A 656 -10.18 11.30 -2.15
CA ALA A 656 -10.38 9.86 -2.41
C ALA A 656 -9.33 8.96 -1.69
N ASP A 657 -9.15 9.17 -0.38
CA ASP A 657 -8.20 8.47 0.48
C ASP A 657 -8.80 7.18 1.09
N ALA A 658 -7.93 6.31 1.59
CA ALA A 658 -8.29 5.17 2.42
C ALA A 658 -7.73 5.37 3.83
N ASP A 659 -8.60 5.67 4.79
CA ASP A 659 -8.26 5.85 6.20
C ASP A 659 -8.83 4.69 7.01
N ASP A 660 -8.03 4.00 7.83
CA ASP A 660 -8.51 2.84 8.61
C ASP A 660 -9.68 3.27 9.52
N PRO A 661 -10.90 2.75 9.31
CA PRO A 661 -12.10 3.17 10.03
C PRO A 661 -12.00 2.90 11.54
N ARG A 662 -11.00 2.12 11.98
CA ARG A 662 -10.77 1.78 13.39
C ARG A 662 -9.86 2.77 14.11
N THR A 663 -8.93 3.42 13.40
CA THR A 663 -7.77 4.16 13.97
C THR A 663 -7.51 5.54 13.36
N GLY A 664 -7.96 5.81 12.13
CA GLY A 664 -7.59 7.00 11.36
C GLY A 664 -6.21 6.96 10.69
N GLU A 665 -5.51 5.81 10.70
CA GLU A 665 -4.26 5.65 9.94
C GLU A 665 -4.53 5.79 8.43
N LYS A 666 -3.80 6.66 7.71
CA LYS A 666 -3.86 6.69 6.23
C LYS A 666 -3.23 5.43 5.64
N ILE A 667 -4.08 4.54 5.13
CA ILE A 667 -3.75 3.23 4.53
C ILE A 667 -3.31 3.38 3.07
N ASN A 668 -3.92 4.33 2.34
CA ASN A 668 -3.62 4.76 0.98
C ASN A 668 -4.19 6.19 0.81
N SER A 669 -3.66 6.97 -0.14
CA SER A 669 -4.10 8.35 -0.39
C SER A 669 -3.88 8.72 -1.87
N SER A 670 -4.66 9.65 -2.42
CA SER A 670 -4.57 10.04 -3.84
C SER A 670 -4.51 11.55 -4.03
N SER A 671 -3.56 12.01 -4.85
CA SER A 671 -3.54 13.34 -5.46
C SER A 671 -3.87 13.19 -6.94
N ASN A 672 -4.87 13.92 -7.44
CA ASN A 672 -5.45 13.68 -8.75
C ASN A 672 -5.43 14.96 -9.59
N VAL A 673 -4.96 14.84 -10.83
CA VAL A 673 -4.80 15.91 -11.82
C VAL A 673 -5.42 15.44 -13.15
N TRP A 674 -5.89 16.39 -13.96
CA TRP A 674 -6.39 16.14 -15.32
C TRP A 674 -5.54 16.95 -16.30
N ALA A 675 -5.12 16.30 -17.40
CA ALA A 675 -4.15 16.83 -18.37
C ALA A 675 -4.80 17.74 -19.44
#